data_AF-A0A673I2E5-F1
#
_entry.id   AF-A0A673I2E5-F1
#
_cell.length_a   1.000
_cell.length_b   1.000
_cell.length_c   1.000
_cell.angle_alpha   90.00
_cell.angle_beta   90.00
_cell.angle_gamma   90.00
#
_symmetry.space_group_name_H-M   'P 1'
#
loop_
_entity.id
_entity.type
_entity.pdbx_description
1 polymer ?
#
loop_
_entity_poly.entity_id
_entity_poly.type
_entity_poly.pdbx_seq_one_letter_code
_entity_poly.pdbx_strand_id
1 'polypeptide(L)'
;MDKNFSPLDQQVWHDSKGNRIGQWTNVSSTSWILQRSYELNPESHQGVYRLKSYIGDRMISHDFEVKKYVLPKFEVTVTAPETVSIDDELMAVEVCGKYTYGQPVSGKSWVKVCRDIPRYSHRRDKHSPICVNETTEVCQCSTKSGIVYPTFHHYGYKTPFFSTDRKTVQLFRAATPYTPTLSELIIENIEQLLKCDAEFTVTIKYYFIGETAEDFKTDIVYMVMSRGVIVHHGYEKVEVKSSNGAASGTVSFKLSVGADLAPAVQILAYCVLPSENVVARSTKFDIEKCFKNKVSLQFSPAKAVPGEKNTLQLSAQPGSLCGLSAVDKSVLILKPGERLDTDKVYHIISCAFFVGMLVYSSESGIAFDLNYEDSSVEVTVRTVFPETWIWQLAAVGDSGSAQVPVTVPDTITSWDTEAFCLSSTGLGLAPPAQLTVFQPFFLELSLPYSIIRGEIFELKATVFNYLSKCIMVKVTPAPSSDYTLKASSDDQYSSCLCANGRKTFKWILTPSVLGVLNITVSAEAEASQTVCDNEIVSVPERGRIDTVTRSLLVQAEGTEKTETYSWLLCPKGNSLSEEVNLTLPKDVIEGSARSTVSVIGDILGRALSNLHGLLQMPYGCGEQNMAILSPNIYILQYLENTEQLTSAIRERATGFLKSGYQRQMNYRHISGAYSTFGHGDENTWLTAFVLRSFGKAQKYIFIDPQIIQSAKEWLISRRDSDGCFIQQGRLFNNRMKGGVNDNVTMTAYITASLLELETPVTVTAVSLCFFSSQDPVVTKGLSCLKSVIEDVKNTYTTALLTYTFSLARDADTRQQLFKKLEDVAISEGSRLHWSQSASADDSDSLAVEISSYVLLAALTADSLTSADLGFANRIVSWLVKQQNAYGGFSSTQDTVVALQALSLYATKVFSSDGSSTVTVQSAADTHHFDVNQDNKLLYQEKQLQNVPAKYSIEAKGSACASVQVCSAFSFIDSHSISLFPFLAFCGYFAKTTNMLIVDIKILSGFTADTSMVRLGV
;
A
#
# COMPACT_ATOMS: atom_id res chain seq x y z
N MET A 1 23.82 15.49 3.74
CA MET A 1 24.19 16.16 2.48
C MET A 1 25.68 16.48 2.56
N ASP A 2 26.46 16.19 1.53
CA ASP A 2 27.82 16.68 1.37
C ASP A 2 27.84 17.83 0.34
N LYS A 3 29.04 18.33 -0.04
CA LYS A 3 29.18 19.35 -1.09
C LYS A 3 29.20 18.79 -2.51
N ASN A 4 29.23 17.46 -2.67
CA ASN A 4 29.56 16.79 -3.93
C ASN A 4 28.37 16.04 -4.55
N PHE A 5 27.24 15.94 -3.83
CA PHE A 5 26.04 15.20 -4.22
C PHE A 5 26.36 13.73 -4.56
N SER A 6 27.11 13.07 -3.68
CA SER A 6 27.49 11.67 -3.84
C SER A 6 26.27 10.78 -4.16
N PRO A 7 26.35 9.90 -5.18
CA PRO A 7 25.21 9.11 -5.65
C PRO A 7 24.70 8.15 -4.57
N LEU A 8 23.43 7.73 -4.70
CA LEU A 8 22.83 6.76 -3.79
C LEU A 8 23.16 5.35 -4.26
N ASP A 9 24.14 4.72 -3.61
CA ASP A 9 24.63 3.38 -3.97
C ASP A 9 23.52 2.33 -3.88
N GLN A 10 22.74 2.35 -2.79
CA GLN A 10 21.68 1.38 -2.56
C GLN A 10 20.56 1.95 -1.68
N GLN A 11 19.32 1.59 -2.00
CA GLN A 11 18.16 1.77 -1.14
C GLN A 11 17.41 0.44 -1.01
N VAL A 12 17.01 0.07 0.22
CA VAL A 12 16.53 -1.27 0.57
C VAL A 12 15.33 -1.19 1.50
N TRP A 13 14.23 -1.81 1.09
CA TRP A 13 12.97 -1.89 1.82
C TRP A 13 12.90 -3.21 2.60
N HIS A 14 12.55 -3.15 3.88
CA HIS A 14 12.34 -4.32 4.74
C HIS A 14 10.90 -4.33 5.30
N ASP A 15 10.28 -5.51 5.35
CA ASP A 15 8.98 -5.72 6.00
C ASP A 15 9.08 -5.82 7.54
N SER A 16 7.93 -5.99 8.21
CA SER A 16 7.84 -6.16 9.66
C SER A 16 8.40 -7.49 10.21
N LYS A 17 8.79 -8.43 9.32
CA LYS A 17 9.56 -9.64 9.66
C LYS A 17 11.07 -9.49 9.36
N GLY A 18 11.50 -8.37 8.76
CA GLY A 18 12.87 -8.11 8.36
C GLY A 18 13.27 -8.64 6.97
N ASN A 19 12.34 -9.20 6.18
CA ASN A 19 12.63 -9.66 4.82
C ASN A 19 12.87 -8.47 3.89
N ARG A 20 13.81 -8.61 2.94
CA ARG A 20 14.02 -7.61 1.87
C ARG A 20 12.90 -7.73 0.83
N ILE A 21 12.01 -6.74 0.79
CA ILE A 21 10.85 -6.71 -0.12
C ILE A 21 11.10 -5.91 -1.41
N GLY A 22 12.05 -4.97 -1.38
CA GLY A 22 12.36 -4.12 -2.52
C GLY A 22 13.76 -3.50 -2.43
N GLN A 23 14.34 -3.16 -3.58
CA GLN A 23 15.67 -2.58 -3.68
C GLN A 23 15.83 -1.71 -4.93
N TRP A 24 16.57 -0.62 -4.80
CA TRP A 24 17.16 0.14 -5.91
C TRP A 24 18.68 0.27 -5.70
N THR A 25 19.43 0.41 -6.79
CA THR A 25 20.92 0.41 -6.79
C THR A 25 21.46 1.40 -7.82
N ASN A 26 22.63 1.99 -7.54
CA ASN A 26 23.34 2.93 -8.40
C ASN A 26 22.45 4.08 -8.88
N VAL A 27 21.65 4.66 -7.96
CA VAL A 27 20.64 5.66 -8.31
C VAL A 27 21.24 7.05 -8.21
N SER A 28 21.63 7.60 -9.37
CA SER A 28 21.88 9.03 -9.49
C SER A 28 20.56 9.81 -9.57
N SER A 29 20.62 11.08 -9.20
CA SER A 29 19.57 12.06 -9.46
C SER A 29 20.15 13.19 -10.31
N THR A 30 19.43 13.63 -11.34
CA THR A 30 19.79 14.80 -12.16
C THR A 30 19.41 16.12 -11.50
N SER A 31 18.69 16.06 -10.38
CA SER A 31 18.17 17.18 -9.59
C SER A 31 18.42 16.93 -8.10
N TRP A 32 18.37 17.97 -7.26
CA TRP A 32 18.67 17.83 -5.82
C TRP A 32 17.70 16.92 -5.04
N ILE A 33 16.53 16.57 -5.59
CA ILE A 33 15.51 15.71 -4.95
C ILE A 33 15.27 14.48 -5.83
N LEU A 34 15.44 13.29 -5.23
CA LEU A 34 15.17 12.00 -5.88
C LEU A 34 13.78 11.49 -5.50
N GLN A 35 12.85 11.44 -6.46
CA GLN A 35 11.52 10.86 -6.28
C GLN A 35 11.44 9.43 -6.83
N ARG A 36 10.86 8.51 -6.05
CA ARG A 36 10.57 7.12 -6.42
C ARG A 36 9.24 6.69 -5.81
N SER A 37 8.56 5.76 -6.48
CA SER A 37 7.27 5.19 -6.03
C SER A 37 7.44 3.71 -5.73
N TYR A 38 6.79 3.24 -4.67
CA TYR A 38 6.76 1.83 -4.27
C TYR A 38 5.33 1.46 -3.90
N GLU A 39 4.71 0.56 -4.66
CA GLU A 39 3.35 0.09 -4.38
C GLU A 39 3.40 -0.94 -3.24
N LEU A 40 2.78 -0.61 -2.11
CA LEU A 40 2.55 -1.58 -1.04
C LEU A 40 1.49 -2.59 -1.47
N ASN A 41 1.70 -3.83 -1.09
CA ASN A 41 0.82 -4.93 -1.41
C ASN A 41 -0.43 -4.88 -0.49
N PRO A 42 -1.67 -4.98 -1.01
CA PRO A 42 -2.91 -5.00 -0.21
C PRO A 42 -3.02 -6.06 0.91
N GLU A 43 -2.19 -7.10 0.87
CA GLU A 43 -2.01 -8.12 1.92
C GLU A 43 -0.60 -8.11 2.53
N SER A 44 0.13 -6.99 2.44
CA SER A 44 1.32 -6.74 3.25
C SER A 44 1.02 -7.01 4.73
N HIS A 45 1.94 -7.70 5.41
CA HIS A 45 1.87 -7.88 6.86
C HIS A 45 1.68 -6.55 7.58
N GLN A 46 0.89 -6.55 8.64
CA GLN A 46 0.73 -5.35 9.47
C GLN A 46 1.94 -5.21 10.41
N GLY A 47 2.30 -3.98 10.78
CA GLY A 47 3.43 -3.66 11.64
C GLY A 47 4.36 -2.58 11.08
N VAL A 48 5.56 -2.49 11.64
CA VAL A 48 6.55 -1.46 11.26
C VAL A 48 7.46 -1.96 10.14
N TYR A 49 7.53 -1.20 9.05
CA TYR A 49 8.39 -1.40 7.88
C TYR A 49 9.60 -0.48 7.97
N ARG A 50 10.75 -0.91 7.43
CA ARG A 50 12.01 -0.17 7.53
C ARG A 50 12.67 0.06 6.18
N LEU A 51 12.71 1.32 5.77
CA LEU A 51 13.50 1.81 4.65
C LEU A 51 14.94 2.02 5.12
N LYS A 52 15.93 1.54 4.36
CA LYS A 52 17.37 1.81 4.57
C LYS A 52 17.99 2.39 3.30
N SER A 53 18.86 3.37 3.45
CA SER A 53 19.58 4.03 2.35
C SER A 53 21.08 4.04 2.67
N TYR A 54 21.91 3.73 1.68
CA TYR A 54 23.36 3.55 1.81
C TYR A 54 24.09 4.53 0.87
N ILE A 55 25.06 5.27 1.42
CA ILE A 55 25.90 6.24 0.70
C ILE A 55 27.34 6.06 1.23
N GLY A 56 28.18 5.36 0.46
CA GLY A 56 29.42 4.78 0.96
C GLY A 56 29.19 3.92 2.20
N ASP A 57 30.07 4.02 3.19
CA ASP A 57 29.94 3.30 4.46
C ASP A 57 28.79 3.79 5.37
N ARG A 58 28.03 4.82 4.96
CA ARG A 58 26.97 5.42 5.79
C ARG A 58 25.61 4.83 5.46
N MET A 59 24.94 4.29 6.48
CA MET A 59 23.58 3.76 6.40
C MET A 59 22.63 4.63 7.22
N ILE A 60 21.50 5.04 6.62
CA ILE A 60 20.41 5.82 7.23
C ILE A 60 19.13 5.00 7.12
N SER A 61 18.29 4.97 8.16
CA SER A 61 17.01 4.27 8.15
C SER A 61 15.84 5.14 8.58
N HIS A 62 14.66 4.86 8.01
CA HIS A 62 13.37 5.46 8.39
C HIS A 62 12.30 4.37 8.47
N ASP A 63 11.41 4.49 9.45
CA ASP A 63 10.43 3.48 9.83
C ASP A 63 9.00 4.01 9.64
N PHE A 64 8.12 3.23 9.01
CA PHE A 64 6.71 3.57 8.81
C PHE A 64 5.79 2.41 9.21
N GLU A 65 4.53 2.68 9.50
CA GLU A 65 3.57 1.67 9.98
C GLU A 65 2.58 1.29 8.87
N VAL A 66 2.38 -0.01 8.64
CA VAL A 66 1.33 -0.56 7.77
C VAL A 66 0.28 -1.23 8.65
N LYS A 67 -0.97 -0.79 8.54
CA LYS A 67 -2.12 -1.32 9.30
C LYS A 67 -3.40 -1.22 8.46
N LYS A 68 -4.40 -2.05 8.74
CA LYS A 68 -5.76 -1.87 8.20
C LYS A 68 -6.46 -0.77 9.00
N TYR A 69 -6.95 0.26 8.33
CA TYR A 69 -7.61 1.42 8.94
C TYR A 69 -8.85 1.84 8.14
N VAL A 70 -9.62 2.76 8.73
CA VAL A 70 -10.66 3.56 8.07
C VAL A 70 -10.38 5.01 8.45
N LEU A 71 -10.46 5.94 7.50
CA LEU A 71 -10.15 7.35 7.79
C LEU A 71 -11.14 7.95 8.82
N PRO A 72 -10.65 8.55 9.91
CA PRO A 72 -11.50 9.14 10.94
C PRO A 72 -12.05 10.49 10.47
N LYS A 73 -13.36 10.57 10.21
CA LYS A 73 -14.06 11.82 9.83
C LYS A 73 -14.00 12.92 10.90
N PHE A 74 -13.56 12.61 12.12
CA PHE A 74 -13.42 13.56 13.22
C PHE A 74 -12.26 13.20 14.16
N GLU A 75 -11.71 14.24 14.78
CA GLU A 75 -10.71 14.21 15.83
C GLU A 75 -11.40 14.21 17.20
N VAL A 76 -10.79 13.55 18.19
CA VAL A 76 -11.17 13.68 19.61
C VAL A 76 -9.94 14.16 20.38
N THR A 77 -9.99 15.40 20.84
CA THR A 77 -8.96 16.00 21.69
C THR A 77 -9.34 15.75 23.15
N VAL A 78 -8.36 15.32 23.96
CA VAL A 78 -8.49 15.17 25.41
C VAL A 78 -7.44 16.04 26.07
N THR A 79 -7.88 17.06 26.80
CA THR A 79 -7.00 18.00 27.51
C THR A 79 -6.99 17.66 28.99
N ALA A 80 -5.80 17.56 29.57
CA ALA A 80 -5.56 17.28 30.98
C ALA A 80 -4.31 18.06 31.46
N PRO A 81 -4.22 18.45 32.74
CA PRO A 81 -3.04 19.11 33.27
C PRO A 81 -1.84 18.14 33.33
N GLU A 82 -0.65 18.63 32.97
CA GLU A 82 0.60 17.84 32.99
C GLU A 82 1.05 17.47 34.42
N THR A 83 0.70 18.31 35.40
CA THR A 83 0.96 18.10 36.82
C THR A 83 -0.31 18.35 37.64
N VAL A 84 -0.47 17.59 38.72
CA VAL A 84 -1.59 17.69 39.67
C VAL A 84 -0.98 17.66 41.07
N SER A 85 -1.47 18.50 41.99
CA SER A 85 -0.99 18.54 43.37
C SER A 85 -1.36 17.27 44.12
N ILE A 86 -0.62 16.98 45.20
CA ILE A 86 -0.95 15.86 46.11
C ILE A 86 -2.22 16.19 46.92
N ASP A 87 -2.52 17.47 47.11
CA ASP A 87 -3.69 17.97 47.84
C ASP A 87 -4.90 18.27 46.92
N ASP A 88 -4.80 18.05 45.60
CA ASP A 88 -5.91 18.30 44.66
C ASP A 88 -6.92 17.13 44.68
N GLU A 89 -8.09 17.34 45.29
CA GLU A 89 -9.18 16.34 45.31
C GLU A 89 -9.86 16.13 43.94
N LEU A 90 -9.62 17.03 42.97
CA LEU A 90 -10.30 17.08 41.68
C LEU A 90 -9.30 17.23 40.53
N MET A 91 -9.38 16.33 39.54
CA MET A 91 -8.70 16.49 38.26
C MET A 91 -9.73 16.96 37.22
N ALA A 92 -9.48 18.13 36.61
CA ALA A 92 -10.23 18.59 35.46
C ALA A 92 -9.74 17.88 34.19
N VAL A 93 -10.67 17.27 33.45
CA VAL A 93 -10.41 16.68 32.13
C VAL A 93 -11.44 17.24 31.15
N GLU A 94 -10.96 17.72 30.01
CA GLU A 94 -11.82 18.22 28.93
C GLU A 94 -11.76 17.28 27.74
N VAL A 95 -12.92 17.01 27.15
CA VAL A 95 -13.05 16.23 25.91
C VAL A 95 -13.80 17.04 24.86
N CYS A 96 -13.20 17.16 23.68
CA CYS A 96 -13.75 17.88 22.53
C CYS A 96 -13.72 16.97 21.30
N GLY A 97 -14.84 16.85 20.59
CA GLY A 97 -14.92 16.19 19.29
C GLY A 97 -15.06 17.23 18.18
N LYS A 98 -14.22 17.18 17.14
CA LYS A 98 -14.27 18.11 16.00
C LYS A 98 -14.11 17.37 14.68
N TYR A 99 -14.99 17.61 13.72
CA TYR A 99 -14.84 17.13 12.34
C TYR A 99 -13.54 17.64 11.72
N THR A 100 -13.03 16.98 10.67
CA THR A 100 -11.76 17.35 10.03
C THR A 100 -11.75 18.79 9.50
N TYR A 101 -12.90 19.27 9.04
CA TYR A 101 -13.19 20.66 8.63
C TYR A 101 -13.50 21.63 9.80
N GLY A 102 -13.22 21.23 11.05
CA GLY A 102 -13.18 22.11 12.24
C GLY A 102 -14.45 22.23 13.07
N GLN A 103 -15.62 21.85 12.53
CA GLN A 103 -16.91 21.98 13.23
C GLN A 103 -17.05 20.97 14.39
N PRO A 104 -17.82 21.27 15.45
CA PRO A 104 -17.99 20.37 16.61
C PRO A 104 -18.80 19.11 16.26
N VAL A 105 -18.52 18.01 16.97
CA VAL A 105 -19.26 16.74 16.86
C VAL A 105 -20.19 16.59 18.07
N SER A 106 -21.50 16.53 17.82
CA SER A 106 -22.50 16.26 18.85
C SER A 106 -22.64 14.75 19.12
N GLY A 107 -22.41 14.30 20.35
CA GLY A 107 -22.53 12.87 20.72
C GLY A 107 -22.33 12.58 22.21
N LYS A 108 -22.46 11.31 22.59
CA LYS A 108 -22.15 10.82 23.95
C LYS A 108 -20.76 10.19 23.97
N SER A 109 -19.97 10.51 24.98
CA SER A 109 -18.62 9.98 25.19
C SER A 109 -18.49 9.29 26.54
N TRP A 110 -17.52 8.37 26.61
CA TRP A 110 -17.18 7.61 27.80
C TRP A 110 -15.69 7.76 28.05
N VAL A 111 -15.33 8.27 29.22
CA VAL A 111 -13.97 8.68 29.59
C VAL A 111 -13.47 7.78 30.72
N LYS A 112 -12.21 7.37 30.68
CA LYS A 112 -11.61 6.50 31.68
C LYS A 112 -10.27 7.05 32.14
N VAL A 113 -10.18 7.40 33.43
CA VAL A 113 -8.95 7.83 34.09
C VAL A 113 -8.41 6.67 34.91
N CYS A 114 -7.12 6.34 34.77
CA CYS A 114 -6.49 5.20 35.45
C CYS A 114 -5.23 5.62 36.21
N ARG A 115 -5.08 5.12 37.44
CA ARG A 115 -3.84 5.22 38.20
C ARG A 115 -2.96 3.99 37.91
N ASP A 116 -1.82 4.20 37.28
CA ASP A 116 -0.79 3.16 37.16
C ASP A 116 -0.02 2.99 38.48
N ILE A 117 0.51 1.80 38.73
CA ILE A 117 1.14 1.41 39.99
C ILE A 117 2.56 0.88 39.69
N PRO A 118 3.63 1.60 40.08
CA PRO A 118 5.00 1.20 39.79
C PRO A 118 5.33 -0.21 40.28
N ARG A 119 5.81 -1.06 39.37
CA ARG A 119 6.04 -2.51 39.60
C ARG A 119 7.33 -2.80 40.39
N TYR A 120 7.37 -2.37 41.65
CA TYR A 120 8.44 -2.71 42.61
C TYR A 120 8.13 -3.94 43.50
N SER A 121 7.21 -4.81 43.06
CA SER A 121 6.90 -6.09 43.72
C SER A 121 7.24 -7.26 42.82
N HIS A 122 8.02 -8.23 43.33
CA HIS A 122 8.32 -9.48 42.64
C HIS A 122 7.17 -10.51 42.67
N ARG A 123 6.02 -10.20 43.30
CA ARG A 123 4.83 -11.07 43.26
C ARG A 123 3.97 -10.78 42.04
N ARG A 124 3.65 -11.82 41.26
CA ARG A 124 2.84 -11.76 40.03
C ARG A 124 1.33 -11.69 40.29
N ASP A 125 0.91 -10.97 41.32
CA ASP A 125 -0.50 -10.74 41.62
C ASP A 125 -1.05 -9.62 40.72
N LYS A 126 -1.91 -9.98 39.74
CA LYS A 126 -2.55 -9.07 38.79
C LYS A 126 -3.54 -8.11 39.48
N HIS A 127 -3.01 -7.11 40.18
CA HIS A 127 -3.80 -5.92 40.52
C HIS A 127 -4.06 -5.16 39.22
N SER A 128 -5.33 -5.05 38.83
CA SER A 128 -5.72 -4.17 37.73
C SER A 128 -5.51 -2.71 38.17
N PRO A 129 -5.10 -1.80 37.26
CA PRO A 129 -5.00 -0.38 37.61
C PRO A 129 -6.35 0.12 38.11
N ILE A 130 -6.32 0.91 39.18
CA ILE A 130 -7.54 1.52 39.74
C ILE A 130 -7.96 2.61 38.75
N CYS A 131 -9.17 2.50 38.21
CA CYS A 131 -9.68 3.43 37.22
C CYS A 131 -11.09 3.91 37.57
N VAL A 132 -11.35 5.19 37.32
CA VAL A 132 -12.68 5.81 37.36
C VAL A 132 -13.18 5.95 35.93
N ASN A 133 -14.44 5.62 35.69
CA ASN A 133 -15.09 5.77 34.38
C ASN A 133 -16.22 6.78 34.49
N GLU A 134 -16.33 7.70 33.54
CA GLU A 134 -17.34 8.76 33.52
C GLU A 134 -18.01 8.90 32.15
N THR A 135 -19.20 9.52 32.13
CA THR A 135 -19.94 9.80 30.89
C THR A 135 -20.23 11.28 30.72
N THR A 136 -20.00 11.79 29.51
CA THR A 136 -20.24 13.20 29.19
C THR A 136 -20.74 13.38 27.76
N GLU A 137 -21.66 14.33 27.59
CA GLU A 137 -22.21 14.72 26.30
C GLU A 137 -21.28 15.77 25.68
N VAL A 138 -20.71 15.43 24.53
CA VAL A 138 -19.85 16.31 23.75
C VAL A 138 -20.78 17.11 22.84
N CYS A 139 -20.94 18.40 23.11
CA CYS A 139 -21.76 19.30 22.29
C CYS A 139 -20.94 20.38 21.57
N GLN A 140 -19.83 20.83 22.15
CA GLN A 140 -18.82 21.70 21.50
C GLN A 140 -17.42 21.47 22.11
N CYS A 141 -17.32 21.56 23.43
CA CYS A 141 -16.33 20.92 24.31
C CYS A 141 -17.06 20.64 25.63
N SER A 142 -16.72 19.56 26.35
CA SER A 142 -17.29 19.31 27.68
C SER A 142 -16.18 19.14 28.72
N THR A 143 -15.96 20.19 29.50
CA THR A 143 -15.10 20.18 30.69
C THR A 143 -15.85 19.48 31.83
N LYS A 144 -15.25 18.45 32.45
CA LYS A 144 -15.78 17.85 33.70
C LYS A 144 -14.66 17.58 34.70
N SER A 145 -14.95 17.82 35.97
CA SER A 145 -14.08 17.47 37.09
C SER A 145 -14.44 16.08 37.61
N GLY A 146 -13.48 15.17 37.66
CA GLY A 146 -13.65 13.82 38.22
C GLY A 146 -13.10 13.72 39.64
N ILE A 147 -13.85 13.07 40.54
CA ILE A 147 -13.39 12.74 41.90
C ILE A 147 -12.59 11.43 41.83
N VAL A 148 -11.33 11.44 42.30
CA VAL A 148 -10.47 10.26 42.33
C VAL A 148 -9.98 9.99 43.75
N TYR A 149 -10.64 9.09 44.47
CA TYR A 149 -10.25 8.73 45.84
C TYR A 149 -8.95 7.89 45.90
N PRO A 150 -7.87 8.37 46.55
CA PRO A 150 -6.67 7.57 46.77
C PRO A 150 -6.84 6.71 48.05
N THR A 151 -7.39 5.51 47.92
CA THR A 151 -7.52 4.56 49.04
C THR A 151 -6.16 3.98 49.47
N PHE A 152 -5.58 4.54 50.53
CA PHE A 152 -4.29 4.10 51.09
C PHE A 152 -4.42 2.93 52.07
N HIS A 153 -4.27 1.69 51.60
CA HIS A 153 -4.00 0.56 52.49
C HIS A 153 -2.56 0.63 53.03
N HIS A 154 -2.42 0.94 54.32
CA HIS A 154 -1.14 1.00 55.02
C HIS A 154 -0.66 -0.38 55.51
N TYR A 155 0.50 -0.81 55.02
CA TYR A 155 1.31 -1.85 55.66
C TYR A 155 2.80 -1.50 55.55
N GLY A 156 3.46 -1.30 56.69
CA GLY A 156 4.92 -1.27 56.82
C GLY A 156 5.65 -0.05 56.22
N TYR A 157 6.09 0.85 57.11
CA TYR A 157 7.17 1.84 56.95
C TYR A 157 7.76 2.04 55.54
N LYS A 158 7.37 3.13 54.88
CA LYS A 158 8.20 3.74 53.83
C LYS A 158 9.12 4.78 54.46
N THR A 159 10.42 4.66 54.23
CA THR A 159 11.28 5.85 54.21
C THR A 159 10.86 6.72 53.02
N PRO A 160 10.73 8.05 53.19
CA PRO A 160 10.48 8.94 52.06
C PRO A 160 11.70 8.94 51.12
N PHE A 161 11.48 8.58 49.85
CA PHE A 161 12.48 8.80 48.81
C PHE A 161 12.45 10.28 48.43
N PHE A 162 13.25 11.09 49.11
CA PHE A 162 13.56 12.43 48.66
C PHE A 162 14.57 12.35 47.51
N SER A 163 14.19 12.82 46.32
CA SER A 163 15.17 13.27 45.34
C SER A 163 15.80 14.57 45.88
N THR A 164 16.92 14.45 46.59
CA THR A 164 17.69 15.61 47.06
C THR A 164 18.38 16.29 45.88
N ASP A 165 17.64 17.13 45.15
CA ASP A 165 18.26 18.20 44.36
C ASP A 165 18.97 19.15 45.34
N ARG A 166 20.19 19.54 45.00
CA ARG A 166 21.07 20.32 45.86
C ARG A 166 21.36 21.69 45.25
N LYS A 167 20.29 22.43 44.94
CA LYS A 167 20.39 23.85 44.61
C LYS A 167 20.96 24.63 45.80
N THR A 168 22.24 24.99 45.69
CA THR A 168 22.92 25.90 46.62
C THR A 168 22.39 27.31 46.40
N VAL A 169 21.26 27.63 47.04
CA VAL A 169 20.78 29.01 47.14
C VAL A 169 21.81 29.78 47.97
N GLN A 170 22.59 30.66 47.34
CA GLN A 170 23.38 31.61 48.09
C GLN A 170 22.44 32.62 48.74
N LEU A 171 22.42 32.62 50.08
CA LEU A 171 21.87 33.72 50.84
C LEU A 171 22.52 35.02 50.35
N PHE A 172 21.71 36.02 49.99
CA PHE A 172 22.17 37.34 49.56
C PHE A 172 22.88 38.07 50.72
N ARG A 173 24.15 37.72 50.93
CA ARG A 173 25.11 38.54 51.65
C ARG A 173 25.36 39.78 50.81
N ALA A 174 25.37 40.96 51.42
CA ALA A 174 25.74 42.19 50.72
C ALA A 174 27.08 41.98 49.99
N ALA A 175 27.14 42.35 48.71
CA ALA A 175 28.18 41.91 47.79
C ALA A 175 29.58 42.35 48.27
N THR A 176 30.32 41.42 48.88
CA THR A 176 31.76 41.55 49.05
C THR A 176 32.38 41.59 47.65
N PRO A 177 33.26 42.55 47.33
CA PRO A 177 33.88 42.63 46.02
C PRO A 177 34.57 41.31 45.67
N TYR A 178 34.30 40.79 44.47
CA TYR A 178 34.84 39.50 44.06
C TYR A 178 36.36 39.60 43.86
N THR A 179 37.10 39.08 44.84
CA THR A 179 38.55 38.91 44.79
C THR A 179 38.87 37.44 44.48
N PRO A 180 39.13 37.07 43.22
CA PRO A 180 39.59 35.72 42.91
C PRO A 180 40.95 35.44 43.57
N THR A 181 41.29 34.16 43.69
CA THR A 181 42.53 33.68 44.34
C THR A 181 43.53 33.05 43.38
N LEU A 182 43.15 32.88 42.11
CA LEU A 182 43.92 32.32 41.00
C LEU A 182 43.57 33.06 39.71
N SER A 183 44.44 33.05 38.72
CA SER A 183 44.17 33.63 37.40
C SER A 183 43.06 32.86 36.66
N GLU A 184 42.02 33.57 36.21
CA GLU A 184 40.85 32.97 35.55
C GLU A 184 40.25 33.83 34.41
N LEU A 185 39.44 33.19 33.56
CA LEU A 185 38.63 33.82 32.51
C LEU A 185 37.15 33.48 32.73
N ILE A 186 36.29 34.49 32.64
CA ILE A 186 34.82 34.34 32.70
C ILE A 186 34.22 34.85 31.40
N ILE A 187 33.64 33.97 30.60
CA ILE A 187 32.76 34.35 29.49
C ILE A 187 31.39 34.66 30.10
N GLU A 188 30.81 35.83 29.81
CA GLU A 188 29.46 36.15 30.27
C GLU A 188 28.43 35.26 29.57
N ASN A 189 27.68 34.49 30.38
CA ASN A 189 26.63 33.60 29.88
C ASN A 189 25.28 34.34 29.86
N ILE A 190 24.43 34.00 28.89
CA ILE A 190 23.06 34.49 28.80
C ILE A 190 22.12 33.29 28.70
N GLU A 191 21.07 33.26 29.52
CA GLU A 191 20.12 32.14 29.62
C GLU A 191 19.07 32.13 28.48
N GLN A 192 19.18 33.06 27.53
CA GLN A 192 18.26 33.23 26.40
C GLN A 192 18.84 32.62 25.11
N LEU A 193 17.97 31.99 24.33
CA LEU A 193 18.30 31.44 23.01
C LEU A 193 18.78 32.55 22.06
N LEU A 194 19.95 32.38 21.44
CA LEU A 194 20.45 33.32 20.45
C LEU A 194 19.62 33.21 19.16
N LYS A 195 18.93 34.29 18.80
CA LYS A 195 18.17 34.38 17.54
C LYS A 195 19.10 34.48 16.34
N CYS A 196 18.66 33.94 15.21
CA CYS A 196 19.41 34.04 13.97
C CYS A 196 19.36 35.44 13.35
N ASP A 197 20.35 35.71 12.50
CA ASP A 197 20.52 36.93 11.72
C ASP A 197 20.71 38.21 12.59
N ALA A 198 21.03 38.02 13.88
CA ALA A 198 21.36 39.08 14.85
C ALA A 198 22.87 39.16 15.14
N GLU A 199 23.36 40.33 15.55
CA GLU A 199 24.69 40.45 16.17
C GLU A 199 24.62 40.22 17.68
N PHE A 200 25.49 39.36 18.20
CA PHE A 200 25.67 39.15 19.63
C PHE A 200 27.07 39.63 20.09
N THR A 201 27.14 40.37 21.19
CA THR A 201 28.42 40.80 21.78
C THR A 201 28.80 39.85 22.91
N VAL A 202 29.96 39.18 22.75
CA VAL A 202 30.49 38.21 23.72
C VAL A 202 31.50 38.93 24.62
N THR A 203 31.18 39.12 25.89
CA THR A 203 32.12 39.65 26.90
C THR A 203 32.95 38.54 27.52
N ILE A 204 34.25 38.75 27.64
CA ILE A 204 35.18 37.93 28.41
C ILE A 204 35.82 38.80 29.49
N LYS A 205 35.55 38.50 30.76
CA LYS A 205 36.23 39.10 31.90
C LYS A 205 37.48 38.29 32.21
N TYR A 206 38.59 38.97 32.50
CA TYR A 206 39.85 38.35 32.91
C TYR A 206 40.26 38.83 34.30
N TYR A 207 40.86 37.92 35.05
CA TYR A 207 41.52 38.20 36.33
C TYR A 207 42.88 37.49 36.31
N PHE A 208 43.97 38.23 36.50
CA PHE A 208 45.33 37.68 36.55
C PHE A 208 45.95 38.03 37.91
N ILE A 209 46.46 37.03 38.63
CA ILE A 209 46.89 37.13 40.03
C ILE A 209 48.21 36.38 40.22
N GLY A 210 49.17 37.02 40.87
CA GLY A 210 50.45 36.38 41.23
C GLY A 210 51.46 36.21 40.08
N GLU A 211 51.27 36.93 38.97
CA GLU A 211 52.24 36.95 37.87
C GLU A 211 53.55 37.64 38.27
N THR A 212 54.65 37.19 37.65
CA THR A 212 56.03 37.57 38.01
C THR A 212 56.53 38.89 37.39
N ALA A 213 55.72 39.51 36.51
CA ALA A 213 56.02 40.78 35.85
C ALA A 213 54.98 41.84 36.23
N GLU A 214 55.44 43.03 36.61
CA GLU A 214 54.56 44.13 37.06
C GLU A 214 53.78 44.77 35.90
N ASP A 215 54.45 45.00 34.77
CA ASP A 215 53.85 45.40 33.49
C ASP A 215 54.09 44.29 32.45
N PHE A 216 53.03 43.75 31.85
CA PHE A 216 53.15 42.79 30.74
C PHE A 216 52.05 42.95 29.71
N LYS A 217 52.26 42.35 28.53
CA LYS A 217 51.24 42.27 27.47
C LYS A 217 50.94 40.81 27.18
N THR A 218 49.66 40.46 27.10
CA THR A 218 49.22 39.11 26.72
C THR A 218 48.03 39.20 25.76
N ASP A 219 47.90 38.17 24.92
CA ASP A 219 46.85 38.08 23.90
C ASP A 219 45.78 37.09 24.40
N ILE A 220 44.57 37.58 24.70
CA ILE A 220 43.43 36.71 25.02
C ILE A 220 42.86 36.20 23.69
N VAL A 221 43.12 34.93 23.38
CA VAL A 221 42.68 34.26 22.17
C VAL A 221 41.27 33.70 22.37
N TYR A 222 40.38 33.92 21.42
CA TYR A 222 39.04 33.33 21.40
C TYR A 222 38.80 32.53 20.13
N MET A 223 38.17 31.36 20.31
CA MET A 223 37.79 30.43 19.26
C MET A 223 36.30 30.11 19.40
N VAL A 224 35.57 30.33 18.32
CA VAL A 224 34.14 30.05 18.19
C VAL A 224 34.00 28.79 17.35
N MET A 225 33.34 27.78 17.88
CA MET A 225 33.22 26.44 17.29
C MET A 225 31.75 26.06 17.11
N SER A 226 31.39 25.56 15.93
CA SER A 226 30.09 24.92 15.71
C SER A 226 30.26 23.71 14.78
N ARG A 227 29.41 22.68 14.95
CA ARG A 227 29.40 21.44 14.16
C ARG A 227 30.80 20.76 14.04
N GLY A 228 31.63 20.89 15.08
CA GLY A 228 32.98 20.29 15.13
C GLY A 228 34.08 21.08 14.41
N VAL A 229 33.80 22.28 13.86
CA VAL A 229 34.80 23.13 13.19
C VAL A 229 34.89 24.51 13.84
N ILE A 230 36.07 25.14 13.77
CA ILE A 230 36.26 26.54 14.14
C ILE A 230 35.63 27.40 13.02
N VAL A 231 34.66 28.23 13.40
CA VAL A 231 33.85 29.06 12.49
C VAL A 231 34.22 30.55 12.57
N HIS A 232 34.76 30.99 13.70
CA HIS A 232 35.35 32.30 13.87
C HIS A 232 36.45 32.23 14.93
N HIS A 233 37.51 33.03 14.80
CA HIS A 233 38.56 33.14 15.81
C HIS A 233 39.20 34.53 15.77
N GLY A 234 39.78 34.93 16.90
CA GLY A 234 40.51 36.19 17.03
C GLY A 234 41.32 36.22 18.31
N TYR A 235 41.94 37.37 18.57
CA TYR A 235 42.60 37.66 19.84
C TYR A 235 42.44 39.14 20.17
N GLU A 236 42.43 39.47 21.46
CA GLU A 236 42.50 40.85 21.93
C GLU A 236 43.78 41.06 22.75
N LYS A 237 44.46 42.19 22.50
CA LYS A 237 45.73 42.51 23.15
C LYS A 237 45.49 43.26 24.44
N VAL A 238 45.85 42.65 25.57
CA VAL A 238 45.67 43.24 26.90
C VAL A 238 47.01 43.75 27.43
N GLU A 239 47.10 45.05 27.69
CA GLU A 239 48.19 45.64 28.47
C GLU A 239 47.84 45.59 29.97
N VAL A 240 48.56 44.74 30.70
CA VAL A 240 48.35 44.53 32.14
C VAL A 240 49.32 45.42 32.90
N LYS A 241 48.77 46.29 33.76
CA LYS A 241 49.54 47.16 34.67
C LYS A 241 49.18 46.82 36.11
N SER A 242 50.06 46.09 36.78
CA SER A 242 49.79 45.48 38.09
C SER A 242 50.13 46.41 39.24
N SER A 243 49.14 47.18 39.72
CA SER A 243 49.36 48.14 40.81
C SER A 243 49.38 47.50 42.21
N ASN A 244 49.08 46.20 42.36
CA ASN A 244 49.06 45.47 43.64
C ASN A 244 49.16 43.92 43.47
N GLY A 245 49.83 43.41 42.43
CA GLY A 245 50.01 41.95 42.22
C GLY A 245 48.76 41.20 41.69
N ALA A 246 47.69 41.93 41.39
CA ALA A 246 46.48 41.43 40.74
C ALA A 246 45.97 42.48 39.73
N ALA A 247 45.46 42.01 38.60
CA ALA A 247 44.90 42.83 37.53
C ALA A 247 43.61 42.21 36.97
N SER A 248 42.70 43.05 36.49
CA SER A 248 41.43 42.60 35.91
C SER A 248 40.92 43.57 34.85
N GLY A 249 39.98 43.09 34.04
CA GLY A 249 39.33 43.88 33.00
C GLY A 249 38.43 43.03 32.11
N THR A 250 38.01 43.60 31.00
CA THR A 250 37.06 42.97 30.06
C THR A 250 37.49 43.19 28.61
N VAL A 251 37.52 42.12 27.82
CA VAL A 251 37.57 42.19 26.35
C VAL A 251 36.22 41.74 25.79
N SER A 252 35.83 42.25 24.63
CA SER A 252 34.52 41.91 24.04
C SER A 252 34.58 41.92 22.51
N PHE A 253 34.07 40.87 21.88
CA PHE A 253 33.99 40.76 20.42
C PHE A 253 32.54 40.60 19.95
N LYS A 254 32.28 40.94 18.69
CA LYS A 254 30.97 40.72 18.04
C LYS A 254 30.95 39.39 17.30
N LEU A 255 29.85 38.66 17.42
CA LEU A 255 29.55 37.42 16.72
C LEU A 255 28.22 37.56 15.98
N SER A 256 28.24 37.57 14.66
CA SER A 256 27.03 37.56 13.83
C SER A 256 26.42 36.15 13.82
N VAL A 257 25.20 35.99 14.30
CA VAL A 257 24.57 34.67 14.55
C VAL A 257 23.92 34.12 13.27
N GLY A 258 24.74 33.49 12.43
CA GLY A 258 24.28 32.85 11.19
C GLY A 258 23.69 31.44 11.37
N ALA A 259 22.85 31.03 10.43
CA ALA A 259 22.28 29.66 10.32
C ALA A 259 23.33 28.53 10.20
N ASP A 260 24.59 28.84 9.90
CA ASP A 260 25.73 27.93 9.97
C ASP A 260 26.23 27.67 11.41
N LEU A 261 25.96 28.57 12.35
CA LEU A 261 26.27 28.39 13.77
C LEU A 261 25.23 27.52 14.51
N ALA A 262 23.98 27.50 14.03
CA ALA A 262 22.89 26.69 14.60
C ALA A 262 23.22 25.18 14.61
N PRO A 263 22.71 24.36 15.55
CA PRO A 263 21.77 24.72 16.62
C PRO A 263 22.43 25.22 17.91
N ALA A 264 23.77 25.21 17.98
CA ALA A 264 24.51 25.70 19.14
C ALA A 264 25.96 26.02 18.76
N VAL A 265 26.55 26.96 19.48
CA VAL A 265 27.95 27.37 19.34
C VAL A 265 28.68 27.21 20.67
N GLN A 266 29.92 26.76 20.62
CA GLN A 266 30.81 26.67 21.76
C GLN A 266 31.91 27.71 21.61
N ILE A 267 32.07 28.58 22.61
CA ILE A 267 33.10 29.62 22.64
C ILE A 267 34.15 29.21 23.68
N LEU A 268 35.39 29.06 23.22
CA LEU A 268 36.58 28.81 24.01
C LEU A 268 37.43 30.08 24.02
N ALA A 269 37.64 30.67 25.19
CA ALA A 269 38.62 31.73 25.40
C ALA A 269 39.82 31.16 26.16
N TYR A 270 41.04 31.48 25.77
CA TYR A 270 42.25 31.15 26.51
C TYR A 270 43.32 32.23 26.43
N CYS A 271 44.23 32.22 27.41
CA CYS A 271 45.30 33.18 27.58
C CYS A 271 46.55 32.43 28.04
N VAL A 272 47.72 32.78 27.50
CA VAL A 272 49.02 32.28 27.98
C VAL A 272 49.70 33.40 28.76
N LEU A 273 50.05 33.14 30.01
CA LEU A 273 50.62 34.13 30.91
C LEU A 273 52.17 34.07 30.91
N PRO A 274 52.87 35.15 31.32
CA PRO A 274 54.33 35.15 31.45
C PRO A 274 54.88 34.03 32.35
N SER A 275 54.09 33.56 33.30
CA SER A 275 54.35 32.38 34.15
C SER A 275 54.25 31.01 33.44
N GLU A 276 54.12 30.98 32.11
CA GLU A 276 53.80 29.81 31.25
C GLU A 276 52.44 29.14 31.55
N ASN A 277 51.68 29.63 32.54
CA ASN A 277 50.35 29.12 32.84
C ASN A 277 49.35 29.45 31.73
N VAL A 278 48.54 28.46 31.35
CA VAL A 278 47.44 28.63 30.39
C VAL A 278 46.12 28.70 31.15
N VAL A 279 45.45 29.84 31.06
CA VAL A 279 44.10 30.04 31.62
C VAL A 279 43.09 29.86 30.48
N ALA A 280 42.06 29.02 30.66
CA ALA A 280 41.07 28.74 29.63
C ALA A 280 39.64 28.63 30.19
N ARG A 281 38.66 29.07 29.41
CA ARG A 281 37.23 28.98 29.72
C ARG A 281 36.43 28.61 28.48
N SER A 282 35.49 27.68 28.61
CA SER A 282 34.52 27.33 27.58
C SER A 282 33.10 27.61 28.05
N THR A 283 32.25 28.13 27.16
CA THR A 283 30.79 28.30 27.37
C THR A 283 30.06 27.89 26.09
N LYS A 284 28.91 27.21 26.22
CA LYS A 284 28.03 26.83 25.11
C LYS A 284 26.81 27.75 25.10
N PHE A 285 26.47 28.28 23.93
CA PHE A 285 25.26 29.06 23.69
C PHE A 285 24.38 28.30 22.69
N ASP A 286 23.11 28.11 23.02
CA ASP A 286 22.13 27.52 22.10
C ASP A 286 21.56 28.60 21.15
N ILE A 287 21.34 28.21 19.90
CA ILE A 287 20.96 29.08 18.79
C ILE A 287 19.68 28.56 18.15
N GLU A 288 18.83 29.48 17.70
CA GLU A 288 17.63 29.20 16.93
C GLU A 288 17.87 28.28 15.72
N LYS A 289 16.99 27.31 15.50
CA LYS A 289 17.11 26.29 14.45
C LYS A 289 16.64 26.82 13.09
N CYS A 290 17.42 27.75 12.54
CA CYS A 290 17.06 28.54 11.36
C CYS A 290 17.78 28.11 10.07
N PHE A 291 17.08 28.17 8.93
CA PHE A 291 17.66 27.86 7.61
C PHE A 291 18.17 29.11 6.87
N LYS A 292 19.13 28.92 5.96
CA LYS A 292 19.61 29.98 5.03
C LYS A 292 18.63 30.25 3.89
N ASN A 293 18.11 29.17 3.29
CA ASN A 293 17.00 29.26 2.35
C ASN A 293 15.72 29.49 3.18
N LYS A 294 15.24 30.74 3.24
CA LYS A 294 13.96 31.08 3.89
C LYS A 294 12.83 30.65 2.94
N VAL A 295 11.95 29.75 3.38
CA VAL A 295 10.85 29.23 2.57
C VAL A 295 9.51 29.61 3.22
N SER A 296 8.55 30.06 2.42
CA SER A 296 7.16 30.22 2.84
C SER A 296 6.20 29.62 1.83
N LEU A 297 5.04 29.20 2.33
CA LEU A 297 3.99 28.52 1.60
C LEU A 297 2.64 29.05 2.08
N GLN A 298 1.74 29.40 1.16
CA GLN A 298 0.37 29.83 1.52
C GLN A 298 -0.63 29.55 0.40
N PHE A 299 -1.87 29.22 0.75
CA PHE A 299 -2.98 29.18 -0.21
C PHE A 299 -3.61 30.56 -0.36
N SER A 300 -4.02 30.88 -1.58
CA SER A 300 -4.69 32.14 -1.91
C SER A 300 -5.97 31.82 -2.70
N PRO A 301 -7.16 31.82 -2.05
CA PRO A 301 -7.43 32.02 -0.61
C PRO A 301 -7.17 30.79 0.28
N ALA A 302 -6.99 30.99 1.59
CA ALA A 302 -6.79 29.91 2.57
C ALA A 302 -8.07 29.14 3.02
N LYS A 303 -9.23 29.51 2.46
CA LYS A 303 -10.50 28.79 2.57
C LYS A 303 -11.09 28.64 1.17
N ALA A 304 -11.64 27.48 0.85
CA ALA A 304 -12.21 27.21 -0.47
C ALA A 304 -13.45 26.32 -0.38
N VAL A 305 -14.24 26.31 -1.45
CA VAL A 305 -15.30 25.31 -1.68
C VAL A 305 -14.78 24.14 -2.54
N PRO A 306 -15.34 22.94 -2.39
CA PRO A 306 -15.17 21.82 -3.31
C PRO A 306 -15.18 22.20 -4.81
N GLY A 307 -14.17 21.74 -5.55
CA GLY A 307 -14.02 22.00 -6.99
C GLY A 307 -13.54 23.41 -7.37
N GLU A 308 -13.31 24.31 -6.42
CA GLU A 308 -12.78 25.66 -6.67
C GLU A 308 -11.34 25.62 -7.21
N LYS A 309 -10.98 26.60 -8.05
CA LYS A 309 -9.57 26.81 -8.45
C LYS A 309 -8.88 27.65 -7.39
N ASN A 310 -7.75 27.18 -6.88
CA ASN A 310 -6.95 27.87 -5.86
C ASN A 310 -5.49 27.98 -6.32
N THR A 311 -4.73 28.91 -5.74
CA THR A 311 -3.30 29.06 -6.02
C THR A 311 -2.49 28.83 -4.77
N LEU A 312 -1.64 27.79 -4.80
CA LEU A 312 -0.61 27.58 -3.79
C LEU A 312 0.60 28.45 -4.14
N GLN A 313 0.84 29.48 -3.33
CA GLN A 313 1.95 30.40 -3.48
C GLN A 313 3.16 29.87 -2.70
N LEU A 314 4.29 29.76 -3.38
CA LEU A 314 5.56 29.26 -2.86
C LEU A 314 6.63 30.34 -3.01
N SER A 315 7.33 30.67 -1.94
CA SER A 315 8.47 31.59 -1.95
C SER A 315 9.71 30.89 -1.39
N ALA A 316 10.85 31.01 -2.08
CA ALA A 316 12.14 30.48 -1.66
C ALA A 316 13.28 31.22 -2.37
N GLN A 317 14.53 30.86 -2.13
CA GLN A 317 15.64 31.40 -2.92
C GLN A 317 15.44 31.12 -4.44
N PRO A 318 15.72 32.10 -5.34
CA PRO A 318 15.76 31.87 -6.79
C PRO A 318 16.54 30.61 -7.19
N GLY A 319 15.99 29.85 -8.13
CA GLY A 319 16.56 28.59 -8.59
C GLY A 319 16.40 27.40 -7.63
N SER A 320 15.66 27.54 -6.53
CA SER A 320 15.38 26.40 -5.62
C SER A 320 14.52 25.32 -6.30
N LEU A 321 14.75 24.06 -5.93
CA LEU A 321 13.83 22.95 -6.20
C LEU A 321 13.15 22.53 -4.91
N CYS A 322 11.82 22.53 -4.89
CA CYS A 322 11.02 22.27 -3.71
C CYS A 322 10.15 21.02 -3.88
N GLY A 323 10.09 20.18 -2.83
CA GLY A 323 9.11 19.10 -2.71
C GLY A 323 7.87 19.60 -2.00
N LEU A 324 6.69 19.33 -2.55
CA LEU A 324 5.38 19.77 -2.05
C LEU A 324 4.49 18.56 -1.70
N SER A 325 3.92 18.56 -0.50
CA SER A 325 2.97 17.57 -0.01
C SER A 325 1.68 18.23 0.49
N ALA A 326 0.52 17.60 0.23
CA ALA A 326 -0.76 17.96 0.84
C ALA A 326 -1.55 16.70 1.21
N VAL A 327 -1.88 16.54 2.50
CA VAL A 327 -2.54 15.37 3.08
C VAL A 327 -3.84 15.76 3.80
N ASP A 328 -4.85 14.89 3.75
CA ASP A 328 -6.08 15.07 4.51
C ASP A 328 -5.77 14.97 6.02
N LYS A 329 -6.28 15.91 6.83
CA LYS A 329 -6.16 15.89 8.30
C LYS A 329 -6.55 14.54 8.92
N SER A 330 -7.47 13.79 8.29
CA SER A 330 -7.85 12.42 8.64
C SER A 330 -6.65 11.47 8.78
N VAL A 331 -5.64 11.60 7.92
CA VAL A 331 -4.41 10.79 7.93
C VAL A 331 -3.55 11.14 9.17
N LEU A 332 -3.48 12.43 9.51
CA LEU A 332 -2.68 12.91 10.64
C LEU A 332 -3.31 12.56 12.00
N ILE A 333 -4.64 12.45 12.08
CA ILE A 333 -5.35 11.94 13.26
C ILE A 333 -4.99 10.46 13.55
N LEU A 334 -4.69 9.66 12.52
CA LEU A 334 -4.29 8.25 12.68
C LEU A 334 -2.86 8.04 13.19
N LYS A 335 -1.99 9.05 13.07
CA LYS A 335 -0.61 9.03 13.58
C LYS A 335 -0.05 10.45 13.77
N PRO A 336 -0.38 11.15 14.87
CA PRO A 336 0.09 12.51 15.12
C PRO A 336 1.61 12.54 15.36
N GLY A 337 2.24 13.68 15.07
CA GLY A 337 3.66 13.92 15.34
C GLY A 337 4.65 13.43 14.27
N GLU A 338 4.20 12.83 13.16
CA GLU A 338 5.11 12.31 12.12
C GLU A 338 5.64 13.35 11.13
N ARG A 339 4.99 14.52 11.00
CA ARG A 339 5.34 15.64 10.10
C ARG A 339 6.83 15.98 10.04
N LEU A 340 7.35 16.46 8.91
CA LEU A 340 8.73 16.95 8.85
C LEU A 340 8.86 18.32 9.55
N ASP A 341 9.59 18.35 10.66
CA ASP A 341 9.80 19.55 11.48
C ASP A 341 11.29 19.95 11.57
N THR A 342 11.54 21.17 12.07
CA THR A 342 12.88 21.72 12.29
C THR A 342 13.72 20.88 13.24
N ASP A 343 13.13 20.32 14.30
CA ASP A 343 13.85 19.58 15.33
C ASP A 343 14.40 18.25 14.81
N LYS A 344 13.60 17.49 14.04
CA LYS A 344 14.01 16.27 13.34
C LYS A 344 15.14 16.53 12.36
N VAL A 345 15.05 17.59 11.55
CA VAL A 345 16.10 17.95 10.58
C VAL A 345 17.41 18.26 11.31
N TYR A 346 17.37 19.07 12.38
CA TYR A 346 18.57 19.37 13.16
C TYR A 346 19.10 18.17 13.94
N HIS A 347 18.23 17.27 14.42
CA HIS A 347 18.65 16.03 15.08
C HIS A 347 19.45 15.13 14.13
N ILE A 348 19.00 14.95 12.89
CA ILE A 348 19.72 14.18 11.85
C ILE A 348 21.09 14.81 11.53
N ILE A 349 21.20 16.14 11.58
CA ILE A 349 22.45 16.88 11.36
C ILE A 349 23.41 16.79 12.56
N SER A 350 22.90 16.50 13.78
CA SER A 350 23.65 16.66 15.04
C SER A 350 24.42 15.43 15.52
N CYS A 351 24.53 14.35 14.74
CA CYS A 351 25.26 13.11 15.08
C CYS A 351 26.80 13.24 15.17
N ALA A 352 27.32 14.41 15.56
CA ALA A 352 28.75 14.71 15.70
C ALA A 352 29.14 15.26 17.10
N PHE A 353 28.25 15.17 18.09
CA PHE A 353 28.50 15.70 19.45
C PHE A 353 28.30 14.66 20.58
N PHE A 354 29.41 14.38 21.28
CA PHE A 354 29.49 14.12 22.72
C PHE A 354 30.48 15.17 23.27
N VAL A 355 30.34 15.78 24.45
CA VAL A 355 29.57 15.42 25.68
C VAL A 355 28.67 16.61 26.10
N GLY A 356 27.60 16.35 26.88
CA GLY A 356 26.64 17.37 27.37
C GLY A 356 27.06 18.11 28.67
N MET A 357 26.15 18.81 29.39
CA MET A 357 24.69 18.92 29.20
C MET A 357 24.07 20.13 29.97
N LEU A 358 23.21 20.90 29.27
CA LEU A 358 21.93 21.57 29.66
C LEU A 358 21.73 22.52 30.89
N VAL A 359 20.77 23.44 30.69
CA VAL A 359 20.15 24.45 31.61
C VAL A 359 18.69 24.67 31.15
N TYR A 360 17.73 25.05 32.03
CA TYR A 360 16.39 25.64 31.72
C TYR A 360 15.66 26.05 33.04
N SER A 361 14.63 26.93 33.13
CA SER A 361 13.82 27.81 32.23
C SER A 361 13.30 29.02 33.07
N SER A 362 12.46 30.01 32.68
CA SER A 362 11.56 30.35 31.54
C SER A 362 11.44 31.92 31.40
N GLU A 363 10.54 32.71 30.78
CA GLU A 363 9.30 32.73 29.93
C GLU A 363 9.00 34.24 29.55
N SER A 364 7.97 34.79 28.87
CA SER A 364 6.92 34.44 27.86
C SER A 364 6.34 35.74 27.19
N GLY A 365 5.63 35.64 26.04
CA GLY A 365 4.61 36.62 25.58
C GLY A 365 5.04 37.82 24.69
N ILE A 366 4.15 38.64 24.08
CA ILE A 366 2.71 38.50 23.67
C ILE A 366 2.39 39.45 22.46
N ALA A 367 1.63 38.97 21.43
CA ALA A 367 0.88 39.74 20.39
C ALA A 367 1.68 40.75 19.49
N PHE A 368 1.14 41.62 18.59
CA PHE A 368 -0.18 42.01 18.01
C PHE A 368 0.10 42.71 16.62
N ASP A 369 -0.77 42.98 15.62
CA ASP A 369 -2.20 42.70 15.31
C ASP A 369 -2.46 42.61 13.75
N LEU A 370 -3.46 43.30 13.15
CA LEU A 370 -4.10 43.01 11.83
C LEU A 370 -4.41 44.31 10.98
N ASN A 371 -5.42 44.37 10.08
CA ASN A 371 -5.40 44.09 8.61
C ASN A 371 -6.28 45.18 7.89
N TYR A 372 -7.13 45.06 6.83
CA TYR A 372 -7.69 44.04 5.90
C TYR A 372 -8.48 44.74 4.75
N GLU A 373 -8.58 44.16 3.53
CA GLU A 373 -9.68 44.44 2.54
C GLU A 373 -9.94 43.23 1.58
N ASP A 374 -10.96 43.27 0.70
CA ASP A 374 -11.86 42.11 0.40
C ASP A 374 -12.02 41.62 -1.08
N SER A 375 -12.79 40.52 -1.34
CA SER A 375 -12.96 39.87 -2.68
C SER A 375 -14.28 39.06 -2.91
N SER A 376 -14.56 38.57 -4.14
CA SER A 376 -15.87 38.04 -4.62
C SER A 376 -15.91 36.55 -5.07
N VAL A 377 -17.03 36.07 -5.67
CA VAL A 377 -17.54 34.67 -5.53
C VAL A 377 -18.06 33.97 -6.82
N GLU A 378 -17.81 32.66 -6.96
CA GLU A 378 -18.45 31.70 -7.92
C GLU A 378 -18.90 30.35 -7.28
N VAL A 379 -19.50 29.43 -8.06
CA VAL A 379 -20.22 28.18 -7.65
C VAL A 379 -19.84 26.94 -8.51
N THR A 380 -19.82 25.73 -7.92
CA THR A 380 -19.29 24.46 -8.50
C THR A 380 -20.12 23.20 -8.13
N VAL A 381 -19.79 22.02 -8.71
CA VAL A 381 -20.44 20.70 -8.49
C VAL A 381 -19.38 19.60 -8.27
N ARG A 382 -19.67 18.59 -7.44
CA ARG A 382 -18.68 17.69 -6.81
C ARG A 382 -18.58 16.26 -7.38
N THR A 383 -17.35 15.72 -7.52
CA THR A 383 -17.09 14.32 -7.95
C THR A 383 -15.83 13.62 -7.37
N VAL A 384 -14.77 14.31 -6.91
CA VAL A 384 -13.41 13.74 -6.69
C VAL A 384 -12.98 13.70 -5.21
N PHE A 385 -12.61 12.52 -4.69
CA PHE A 385 -12.31 12.31 -3.25
C PHE A 385 -10.99 11.52 -3.00
N PRO A 386 -9.82 12.18 -2.89
CA PRO A 386 -8.53 11.53 -2.61
C PRO A 386 -8.14 11.55 -1.11
N GLU A 387 -7.10 10.80 -0.72
CA GLU A 387 -6.51 10.82 0.64
C GLU A 387 -5.25 11.70 0.74
N THR A 388 -4.47 11.75 -0.33
CA THR A 388 -3.31 12.65 -0.55
C THR A 388 -3.56 13.40 -1.85
N TRP A 389 -3.42 14.72 -1.84
CA TRP A 389 -3.82 15.58 -2.97
C TRP A 389 -2.63 16.11 -3.78
N ILE A 390 -1.57 16.56 -3.11
CA ILE A 390 -0.36 17.11 -3.75
C ILE A 390 0.82 16.24 -3.34
N TRP A 391 1.60 15.77 -4.33
CA TRP A 391 2.86 15.05 -4.11
C TRP A 391 3.78 15.24 -5.31
N GLN A 392 4.38 16.43 -5.42
CA GLN A 392 5.11 16.85 -6.63
C GLN A 392 6.31 17.75 -6.33
N LEU A 393 7.19 17.91 -7.33
CA LEU A 393 8.29 18.86 -7.28
C LEU A 393 7.93 20.15 -8.02
N ALA A 394 8.32 21.30 -7.45
CA ALA A 394 8.16 22.62 -8.06
C ALA A 394 9.52 23.34 -8.10
N ALA A 395 9.86 23.93 -9.24
CA ALA A 395 11.04 24.79 -9.39
C ALA A 395 10.65 26.26 -9.13
N VAL A 396 11.48 26.98 -8.38
CA VAL A 396 11.31 28.41 -8.08
C VAL A 396 12.16 29.20 -9.06
N GLY A 397 11.52 30.06 -9.86
CA GLY A 397 12.18 30.86 -10.89
C GLY A 397 13.07 31.97 -10.34
N ASP A 398 13.65 32.77 -11.24
CA ASP A 398 14.58 33.85 -10.90
C ASP A 398 13.95 34.96 -10.02
N SER A 399 12.62 35.02 -9.99
CA SER A 399 11.81 35.90 -9.12
C SER A 399 11.76 35.48 -7.64
N GLY A 400 12.32 34.33 -7.26
CA GLY A 400 12.22 33.79 -5.89
C GLY A 400 10.82 33.32 -5.49
N SER A 401 9.89 33.28 -6.44
CA SER A 401 8.48 32.94 -6.21
C SER A 401 7.93 32.04 -7.32
N ALA A 402 7.04 31.13 -6.95
CA ALA A 402 6.30 30.26 -7.85
C ALA A 402 4.83 30.22 -7.45
N GLN A 403 3.95 30.20 -8.45
CA GLN A 403 2.52 29.97 -8.28
C GLN A 403 2.18 28.58 -8.82
N VAL A 404 1.63 27.72 -7.97
CA VAL A 404 1.18 26.38 -8.33
C VAL A 404 -0.36 26.41 -8.39
N PRO A 405 -0.97 26.48 -9.58
CA PRO A 405 -2.42 26.44 -9.71
C PRO A 405 -2.93 25.03 -9.42
N VAL A 406 -3.96 24.92 -8.59
CA VAL A 406 -4.52 23.63 -8.15
C VAL A 406 -6.05 23.66 -8.17
N THR A 407 -6.68 22.52 -8.45
CA THR A 407 -8.14 22.35 -8.30
C THR A 407 -8.40 21.67 -6.96
N VAL A 408 -9.23 22.31 -6.13
CA VAL A 408 -9.54 21.86 -4.77
C VAL A 408 -10.36 20.56 -4.83
N PRO A 409 -10.00 19.49 -4.08
CA PRO A 409 -10.75 18.24 -4.10
C PRO A 409 -12.15 18.41 -3.53
N ASP A 410 -13.06 17.51 -3.85
CA ASP A 410 -14.45 17.61 -3.42
C ASP A 410 -14.72 17.10 -1.99
N THR A 411 -13.67 16.61 -1.33
CA THR A 411 -13.69 16.25 0.10
C THR A 411 -13.80 17.51 0.97
N ILE A 412 -14.90 17.63 1.73
CA ILE A 412 -15.02 18.61 2.83
C ILE A 412 -14.09 18.15 3.97
N THR A 413 -12.92 18.78 4.08
CA THR A 413 -11.87 18.48 5.07
C THR A 413 -10.90 19.65 5.21
N SER A 414 -9.97 19.58 6.14
CA SER A 414 -8.77 20.44 6.13
C SER A 414 -7.60 19.69 5.49
N TRP A 415 -6.95 20.32 4.51
CA TRP A 415 -5.72 19.83 3.91
C TRP A 415 -4.54 20.52 4.59
N ASP A 416 -3.67 19.73 5.22
CA ASP A 416 -2.41 20.22 5.79
C ASP A 416 -1.28 20.01 4.78
N THR A 417 -0.41 21.01 4.63
CA THR A 417 0.69 20.98 3.66
C THR A 417 2.06 21.06 4.31
N GLU A 418 3.03 20.40 3.66
CA GLU A 418 4.44 20.44 3.99
C GLU A 418 5.25 20.76 2.73
N ALA A 419 6.23 21.64 2.86
CA ALA A 419 7.14 21.97 1.76
C ALA A 419 8.57 22.16 2.26
N PHE A 420 9.53 21.60 1.52
CA PHE A 420 10.95 21.82 1.73
C PHE A 420 11.62 22.17 0.40
N CYS A 421 12.63 23.04 0.44
CA CYS A 421 13.36 23.50 -0.74
C CYS A 421 14.86 23.26 -0.60
N LEU A 422 15.49 22.79 -1.67
CA LEU A 422 16.93 22.71 -1.81
C LEU A 422 17.42 23.77 -2.80
N SER A 423 18.54 24.41 -2.47
CA SER A 423 19.25 25.34 -3.34
C SER A 423 20.77 25.20 -3.15
N SER A 424 21.54 26.00 -3.89
CA SER A 424 22.99 26.13 -3.70
C SER A 424 23.42 26.70 -2.33
N THR A 425 22.50 27.31 -1.55
CA THR A 425 22.79 27.74 -0.16
C THR A 425 22.37 26.69 0.89
N GLY A 426 21.62 25.66 0.50
CA GLY A 426 21.25 24.52 1.33
C GLY A 426 19.76 24.23 1.37
N LEU A 427 19.35 23.55 2.44
CA LEU A 427 17.97 23.22 2.75
C LEU A 427 17.24 24.42 3.38
N GLY A 428 15.96 24.57 3.05
CA GLY A 428 14.96 25.35 3.77
C GLY A 428 13.67 24.55 3.94
N LEU A 429 12.92 24.83 5.00
CA LEU A 429 11.65 24.19 5.34
C LEU A 429 10.59 25.28 5.52
N ALA A 430 9.41 25.09 4.94
CA ALA A 430 8.28 26.00 5.12
C ALA A 430 7.53 25.69 6.42
N PRO A 431 6.98 26.70 7.12
CA PRO A 431 5.90 26.47 8.09
C PRO A 431 4.72 25.77 7.41
N PRO A 432 4.00 24.86 8.09
CA PRO A 432 2.89 24.14 7.49
C PRO A 432 1.70 25.07 7.25
N ALA A 433 1.23 25.15 6.00
CA ALA A 433 0.02 25.88 5.63
C ALA A 433 -1.19 24.95 5.59
N GLN A 434 -2.38 25.47 5.92
CA GLN A 434 -3.63 24.72 5.91
C GLN A 434 -4.62 25.35 4.92
N LEU A 435 -5.30 24.52 4.14
CA LEU A 435 -6.48 24.88 3.36
C LEU A 435 -7.71 24.23 3.98
N THR A 436 -8.64 25.03 4.51
CA THR A 436 -9.94 24.51 4.95
C THR A 436 -10.91 24.47 3.76
N VAL A 437 -11.29 23.26 3.34
CA VAL A 437 -12.27 23.04 2.28
C VAL A 437 -13.63 22.82 2.93
N PHE A 438 -14.48 23.84 2.91
CA PHE A 438 -15.72 23.85 3.68
C PHE A 438 -16.83 24.62 2.99
N GLN A 439 -18.00 23.99 2.91
CA GLN A 439 -19.25 24.63 2.50
C GLN A 439 -20.18 24.69 3.73
N PRO A 440 -20.68 25.87 4.16
CA PRO A 440 -21.52 25.99 5.35
C PRO A 440 -22.86 25.24 5.29
N PHE A 441 -23.29 24.88 4.08
CA PHE A 441 -24.50 24.10 3.79
C PHE A 441 -24.13 23.01 2.78
N PHE A 442 -24.33 21.74 3.14
CA PHE A 442 -23.96 20.62 2.28
C PHE A 442 -24.78 19.34 2.51
N LEU A 443 -24.74 18.46 1.51
CA LEU A 443 -25.45 17.19 1.41
C LEU A 443 -24.48 15.99 1.45
N GLU A 444 -24.82 14.96 2.23
CA GLU A 444 -24.14 13.65 2.25
C GLU A 444 -25.14 12.53 1.88
N LEU A 445 -24.79 11.70 0.87
CA LEU A 445 -25.58 10.54 0.45
C LEU A 445 -24.99 9.23 1.00
N SER A 446 -25.83 8.38 1.58
CA SER A 446 -25.47 7.01 1.98
C SER A 446 -26.04 5.99 0.99
N LEU A 447 -25.17 5.23 0.33
CA LEU A 447 -25.49 4.22 -0.68
C LEU A 447 -24.65 2.95 -0.46
N PRO A 448 -25.15 1.75 -0.84
CA PRO A 448 -24.36 0.53 -0.86
C PRO A 448 -23.48 0.47 -2.13
N TYR A 449 -22.59 -0.50 -2.21
CA TYR A 449 -21.81 -0.77 -3.42
C TYR A 449 -22.69 -1.24 -4.59
N SER A 450 -23.66 -2.10 -4.30
CA SER A 450 -24.59 -2.68 -5.28
C SER A 450 -25.95 -2.98 -4.66
N ILE A 451 -26.94 -3.20 -5.52
CA ILE A 451 -28.32 -3.58 -5.21
C ILE A 451 -28.83 -4.59 -6.26
N ILE A 452 -29.83 -5.41 -5.96
CA ILE A 452 -30.49 -6.28 -6.93
C ILE A 452 -31.72 -5.56 -7.54
N ARG A 453 -32.03 -5.80 -8.81
CA ARG A 453 -33.23 -5.27 -9.47
C ARG A 453 -34.49 -5.62 -8.67
N GLY A 454 -35.36 -4.63 -8.47
CA GLY A 454 -36.59 -4.79 -7.70
C GLY A 454 -36.43 -4.84 -6.16
N GLU A 455 -35.21 -4.89 -5.61
CA GLU A 455 -35.01 -4.70 -4.16
C GLU A 455 -35.40 -3.29 -3.71
N ILE A 456 -35.69 -3.17 -2.41
CA ILE A 456 -36.06 -1.92 -1.76
C ILE A 456 -34.93 -1.48 -0.83
N PHE A 457 -34.39 -0.28 -1.05
CA PHE A 457 -33.33 0.31 -0.23
C PHE A 457 -33.72 1.68 0.34
N GLU A 458 -33.39 1.95 1.61
CA GLU A 458 -33.59 3.25 2.24
C GLU A 458 -32.41 4.20 1.94
N LEU A 459 -32.53 4.95 0.83
CA LEU A 459 -31.61 6.03 0.49
C LEU A 459 -31.69 7.15 1.53
N LYS A 460 -30.56 7.44 2.17
CA LYS A 460 -30.42 8.50 3.18
C LYS A 460 -29.62 9.67 2.62
N ALA A 461 -30.24 10.85 2.60
CA ALA A 461 -29.58 12.13 2.39
C ALA A 461 -29.51 12.87 3.72
N THR A 462 -28.32 13.13 4.26
CA THR A 462 -28.18 14.01 5.43
C THR A 462 -27.69 15.37 4.97
N VAL A 463 -28.48 16.41 5.28
CA VAL A 463 -28.09 17.81 5.03
C VAL A 463 -27.69 18.45 6.36
N PHE A 464 -26.61 19.23 6.31
CA PHE A 464 -26.02 19.93 7.44
C PHE A 464 -26.13 21.45 7.23
N ASN A 465 -26.47 22.20 8.29
CA ASN A 465 -26.39 23.66 8.30
C ASN A 465 -25.43 24.13 9.40
N TYR A 466 -24.35 24.78 9.00
CA TYR A 466 -23.37 25.43 9.86
C TYR A 466 -23.34 26.97 9.67
N LEU A 467 -24.35 27.54 8.99
CA LEU A 467 -24.63 28.98 9.04
C LEU A 467 -25.15 29.35 10.44
N SER A 468 -24.94 30.59 10.85
CA SER A 468 -25.43 31.13 12.13
C SER A 468 -26.94 31.41 12.18
N LYS A 469 -27.68 31.13 11.11
CA LYS A 469 -29.10 31.42 10.93
C LYS A 469 -29.89 30.18 10.51
N CYS A 470 -31.18 30.15 10.81
CA CYS A 470 -32.08 29.13 10.29
C CYS A 470 -32.34 29.30 8.79
N ILE A 471 -32.34 28.19 8.07
CA ILE A 471 -32.62 28.12 6.63
C ILE A 471 -33.77 27.12 6.39
N MET A 472 -34.55 27.33 5.33
CA MET A 472 -35.49 26.31 4.84
C MET A 472 -34.77 25.43 3.83
N VAL A 473 -34.50 24.18 4.18
CA VAL A 473 -33.83 23.22 3.29
C VAL A 473 -34.86 22.44 2.51
N LYS A 474 -34.84 22.57 1.19
CA LYS A 474 -35.59 21.75 0.24
C LYS A 474 -34.65 20.69 -0.36
N VAL A 475 -35.03 19.41 -0.34
CA VAL A 475 -34.20 18.34 -0.95
C VAL A 475 -34.96 17.62 -2.05
N THR A 476 -34.43 17.70 -3.27
CA THR A 476 -35.02 17.17 -4.49
C THR A 476 -34.10 16.11 -5.12
N PRO A 477 -34.54 14.84 -5.20
CA PRO A 477 -33.87 13.87 -6.06
C PRO A 477 -34.16 14.17 -7.52
N ALA A 478 -33.22 13.88 -8.41
CA ALA A 478 -33.44 13.96 -9.85
C ALA A 478 -34.41 12.84 -10.30
N PRO A 479 -35.37 13.12 -11.20
CA PRO A 479 -36.19 12.08 -11.80
C PRO A 479 -35.37 11.25 -12.79
N SER A 480 -35.67 9.95 -12.87
CA SER A 480 -35.11 9.01 -13.85
C SER A 480 -36.19 8.01 -14.28
N SER A 481 -36.03 7.43 -15.47
CA SER A 481 -36.77 6.26 -15.95
C SER A 481 -36.33 4.94 -15.28
N ASP A 482 -35.13 4.93 -14.70
CA ASP A 482 -34.35 3.71 -14.47
C ASP A 482 -34.50 3.18 -13.04
N TYR A 483 -34.99 4.03 -12.14
CA TYR A 483 -35.31 3.76 -10.75
C TYR A 483 -36.56 4.55 -10.31
N THR A 484 -37.26 4.05 -9.29
CA THR A 484 -38.29 4.83 -8.59
C THR A 484 -37.79 5.25 -7.21
N LEU A 485 -38.12 6.48 -6.80
CA LEU A 485 -37.90 7.01 -5.46
C LEU A 485 -39.25 7.42 -4.86
N LYS A 486 -39.63 6.78 -3.76
CA LYS A 486 -40.85 7.13 -2.99
C LYS A 486 -40.42 7.72 -1.65
N ALA A 487 -41.05 8.81 -1.20
CA ALA A 487 -40.78 9.34 0.14
C ALA A 487 -41.14 8.30 1.22
N SER A 488 -40.35 8.23 2.28
CA SER A 488 -40.61 7.29 3.40
C SER A 488 -41.64 7.82 4.42
N SER A 489 -42.21 9.01 4.18
CA SER A 489 -43.12 9.74 5.06
C SER A 489 -43.89 10.79 4.25
N ASP A 490 -45.11 11.15 4.68
CA ASP A 490 -45.92 12.22 4.06
C ASP A 490 -45.37 13.64 4.32
N ASP A 491 -44.42 13.78 5.25
CA ASP A 491 -43.81 15.07 5.57
C ASP A 491 -43.00 15.66 4.39
N GLN A 492 -43.04 16.98 4.30
CA GLN A 492 -42.57 17.76 3.16
C GLN A 492 -41.07 17.54 2.83
N TYR A 493 -40.75 17.64 1.54
CA TYR A 493 -39.38 17.76 1.02
C TYR A 493 -38.61 19.00 1.54
N SER A 494 -39.31 19.91 2.23
CA SER A 494 -38.79 21.11 2.88
C SER A 494 -38.77 20.96 4.41
N SER A 495 -37.67 21.34 5.07
CA SER A 495 -37.56 21.33 6.55
C SER A 495 -36.74 22.51 7.07
N CYS A 496 -37.19 23.14 8.15
CA CYS A 496 -36.40 24.11 8.90
C CYS A 496 -35.11 23.46 9.40
N LEU A 497 -33.95 24.06 9.11
CA LEU A 497 -32.66 23.63 9.61
C LEU A 497 -31.91 24.81 10.22
N CYS A 498 -31.87 24.86 11.56
CA CYS A 498 -31.18 25.90 12.32
C CYS A 498 -29.69 25.63 12.49
N ALA A 499 -28.97 26.61 13.04
CA ALA A 499 -27.51 26.61 13.16
C ALA A 499 -26.96 25.36 13.88
N ASN A 500 -25.92 24.75 13.30
CA ASN A 500 -25.32 23.46 13.72
C ASN A 500 -26.29 22.26 13.65
N GLY A 501 -27.44 22.41 13.00
CA GLY A 501 -28.42 21.34 12.81
C GLY A 501 -28.07 20.40 11.66
N ARG A 502 -28.56 19.16 11.75
CA ARG A 502 -28.59 18.19 10.64
C ARG A 502 -29.98 17.57 10.48
N LYS A 503 -30.41 17.36 9.23
CA LYS A 503 -31.67 16.68 8.90
C LYS A 503 -31.39 15.56 7.91
N THR A 504 -31.82 14.34 8.24
CA THR A 504 -31.75 13.20 7.32
C THR A 504 -33.11 13.00 6.64
N PHE A 505 -33.12 13.12 5.32
CA PHE A 505 -34.23 12.80 4.43
C PHE A 505 -34.08 11.34 3.95
N LYS A 506 -35.21 10.68 3.70
CA LYS A 506 -35.29 9.24 3.41
C LYS A 506 -36.21 8.95 2.23
N TRP A 507 -35.70 8.19 1.27
CA TRP A 507 -36.51 7.64 0.19
C TRP A 507 -36.34 6.13 0.05
N ILE A 508 -37.44 5.49 -0.28
CA ILE A 508 -37.54 4.10 -0.74
C ILE A 508 -37.11 4.10 -2.21
N LEU A 509 -35.87 3.66 -2.45
CA LEU A 509 -35.30 3.43 -3.78
C LEU A 509 -35.64 2.01 -4.24
N THR A 510 -36.18 1.88 -5.45
CA THR A 510 -36.36 0.60 -6.14
C THR A 510 -35.86 0.71 -7.58
N PRO A 511 -34.76 0.03 -7.95
CA PRO A 511 -34.20 0.07 -9.30
C PRO A 511 -34.98 -0.84 -10.26
N SER A 512 -35.12 -0.39 -11.51
CA SER A 512 -35.86 -1.10 -12.57
C SER A 512 -34.97 -1.57 -13.71
N VAL A 513 -33.87 -0.87 -14.00
CA VAL A 513 -32.92 -1.18 -15.08
C VAL A 513 -31.63 -1.79 -14.51
N LEU A 514 -31.01 -2.72 -15.24
CA LEU A 514 -29.75 -3.38 -14.89
C LEU A 514 -28.54 -2.52 -15.29
N GLY A 515 -27.44 -2.62 -14.54
CA GLY A 515 -26.19 -1.89 -14.82
C GLY A 515 -25.94 -0.73 -13.86
N VAL A 516 -25.21 0.29 -14.30
CA VAL A 516 -24.79 1.42 -13.43
C VAL A 516 -25.82 2.54 -13.51
N LEU A 517 -26.50 2.82 -12.39
CA LEU A 517 -27.43 3.93 -12.26
C LEU A 517 -26.76 5.12 -11.57
N ASN A 518 -26.94 6.32 -12.12
CA ASN A 518 -26.47 7.55 -11.49
C ASN A 518 -27.61 8.20 -10.67
N ILE A 519 -27.41 8.23 -9.36
CA ILE A 519 -28.37 8.81 -8.41
C ILE A 519 -27.88 10.23 -8.09
N THR A 520 -28.65 11.23 -8.53
CA THR A 520 -28.38 12.65 -8.29
C THR A 520 -29.42 13.20 -7.32
N VAL A 521 -28.96 13.89 -6.28
CA VAL A 521 -29.82 14.57 -5.30
C VAL A 521 -29.28 15.99 -5.09
N SER A 522 -30.18 16.96 -5.07
CA SER A 522 -29.87 18.37 -4.81
C SER A 522 -30.54 18.82 -3.52
N ALA A 523 -29.80 19.52 -2.66
CA ALA A 523 -30.32 20.25 -1.53
C ALA A 523 -30.23 21.75 -1.82
N GLU A 524 -31.31 22.49 -1.62
CA GLU A 524 -31.41 23.94 -1.83
C GLU A 524 -31.84 24.65 -0.54
N ALA A 525 -31.21 25.79 -0.23
CA ALA A 525 -31.75 26.77 0.70
C ALA A 525 -32.80 27.66 -0.02
N GLU A 526 -34.08 27.43 0.29
CA GLU A 526 -35.22 28.09 -0.34
C GLU A 526 -35.66 29.35 0.45
N ALA A 527 -36.04 30.42 -0.25
CA ALA A 527 -36.62 31.61 0.37
C ALA A 527 -38.07 31.32 0.77
N SER A 528 -38.41 31.45 2.05
CA SER A 528 -39.77 31.20 2.57
C SER A 528 -40.25 32.28 3.52
N GLN A 529 -41.58 32.42 3.62
CA GLN A 529 -42.26 33.22 4.65
C GLN A 529 -42.59 32.40 5.90
N THR A 530 -42.38 31.08 5.90
CA THR A 530 -42.49 30.28 7.14
C THR A 530 -41.37 30.62 8.10
N VAL A 531 -41.77 31.00 9.31
CA VAL A 531 -40.89 31.35 10.42
C VAL A 531 -40.29 30.07 11.00
N CYS A 532 -38.96 29.98 11.05
CA CYS A 532 -38.24 28.89 11.70
C CYS A 532 -37.64 29.42 13.01
N ASP A 533 -38.02 28.81 14.13
CA ASP A 533 -37.59 29.19 15.49
C ASP A 533 -37.71 30.70 15.80
N ASN A 534 -38.87 31.28 15.46
CA ASN A 534 -39.21 32.69 15.58
C ASN A 534 -38.43 33.68 14.67
N GLU A 535 -37.52 33.20 13.81
CA GLU A 535 -36.83 34.03 12.80
C GLU A 535 -37.31 33.78 11.35
N ILE A 536 -37.10 34.77 10.48
CA ILE A 536 -37.30 34.65 9.03
C ILE A 536 -36.09 33.94 8.44
N VAL A 537 -36.30 32.89 7.65
CA VAL A 537 -35.21 32.10 7.05
C VAL A 537 -34.33 32.93 6.11
N SER A 538 -33.01 32.77 6.24
CA SER A 538 -32.04 33.42 5.36
C SER A 538 -31.58 32.50 4.23
N VAL A 539 -31.45 33.02 3.02
CA VAL A 539 -30.80 32.32 1.91
C VAL A 539 -29.33 32.78 1.82
N PRO A 540 -28.33 31.88 1.81
CA PRO A 540 -26.93 32.25 1.66
C PRO A 540 -26.60 32.62 0.20
N GLU A 541 -25.77 33.65 0.01
CA GLU A 541 -25.37 34.13 -1.32
C GLU A 541 -24.39 33.17 -2.02
N ARG A 542 -23.49 32.54 -1.26
CA ARG A 542 -22.57 31.49 -1.76
C ARG A 542 -23.04 30.10 -1.32
N GLY A 543 -23.08 29.16 -2.26
CA GLY A 543 -23.38 27.75 -1.97
C GLY A 543 -24.85 27.47 -1.61
N ARG A 544 -25.81 28.24 -2.16
CA ARG A 544 -27.26 28.06 -1.97
C ARG A 544 -27.78 26.66 -2.30
N ILE A 545 -27.15 25.99 -3.26
CA ILE A 545 -27.51 24.65 -3.72
C ILE A 545 -26.26 23.75 -3.60
N ASP A 546 -26.42 22.54 -3.07
CA ASP A 546 -25.42 21.48 -3.12
C ASP A 546 -26.02 20.26 -3.84
N THR A 547 -25.36 19.82 -4.91
CA THR A 547 -25.81 18.71 -5.75
C THR A 547 -24.79 17.60 -5.76
N VAL A 548 -25.19 16.41 -5.30
CA VAL A 548 -24.33 15.23 -5.18
C VAL A 548 -24.85 14.15 -6.13
N THR A 549 -23.96 13.68 -7.01
CA THR A 549 -24.20 12.50 -7.84
C THR A 549 -23.34 11.34 -7.35
N ARG A 550 -23.94 10.15 -7.23
CA ARG A 550 -23.25 8.89 -6.90
C ARG A 550 -23.78 7.77 -7.78
N SER A 551 -22.88 6.95 -8.30
CA SER A 551 -23.22 5.77 -9.08
C SER A 551 -23.52 4.57 -8.18
N LEU A 552 -24.52 3.77 -8.53
CA LEU A 552 -24.94 2.54 -7.86
C LEU A 552 -25.04 1.40 -8.89
N LEU A 553 -24.46 0.23 -8.58
CA LEU A 553 -24.53 -0.94 -9.46
C LEU A 553 -25.79 -1.77 -9.18
N VAL A 554 -26.66 -1.93 -10.18
CA VAL A 554 -27.81 -2.83 -10.16
C VAL A 554 -27.47 -4.14 -10.83
N GLN A 555 -27.61 -5.23 -10.08
CA GLN A 555 -27.43 -6.60 -10.55
C GLN A 555 -28.77 -7.27 -10.85
N ALA A 556 -28.76 -8.26 -11.74
CA ALA A 556 -29.91 -9.15 -11.91
C ALA A 556 -30.11 -10.02 -10.66
N GLU A 557 -31.35 -10.42 -10.43
CA GLU A 557 -31.75 -11.39 -9.43
C GLU A 557 -31.23 -12.81 -9.75
N GLY A 558 -31.36 -13.75 -8.80
CA GLY A 558 -30.88 -15.12 -8.97
C GLY A 558 -29.35 -15.27 -9.04
N THR A 559 -28.91 -16.33 -9.74
CA THR A 559 -27.50 -16.72 -9.91
C THR A 559 -27.12 -16.64 -11.39
N GLU A 560 -26.02 -15.94 -11.71
CA GLU A 560 -25.48 -15.90 -13.08
C GLU A 560 -24.72 -17.19 -13.42
N LYS A 561 -25.01 -17.76 -14.59
CA LYS A 561 -24.25 -18.84 -15.23
C LYS A 561 -23.67 -18.33 -16.54
N THR A 562 -22.45 -18.73 -16.87
CA THR A 562 -21.84 -18.51 -18.19
C THR A 562 -21.60 -19.85 -18.88
N GLU A 563 -21.98 -19.94 -20.14
CA GLU A 563 -21.66 -21.02 -21.06
C GLU A 563 -20.71 -20.50 -22.15
N THR A 564 -19.84 -21.36 -22.67
CA THR A 564 -18.68 -20.93 -23.48
C THR A 564 -18.36 -21.99 -24.53
N TYR A 565 -18.17 -21.53 -25.77
CA TYR A 565 -17.79 -22.37 -26.91
C TYR A 565 -16.52 -21.77 -27.54
N SER A 566 -15.46 -22.56 -27.66
CA SER A 566 -14.11 -22.09 -28.01
C SER A 566 -13.49 -22.89 -29.15
N TRP A 567 -12.89 -22.20 -30.13
CA TRP A 567 -12.22 -22.80 -31.30
C TRP A 567 -10.87 -22.12 -31.59
N LEU A 568 -9.98 -22.88 -32.24
CA LEU A 568 -8.73 -22.38 -32.84
C LEU A 568 -8.76 -22.70 -34.33
N LEU A 569 -8.93 -21.67 -35.16
CA LEU A 569 -9.06 -21.81 -36.61
C LEU A 569 -7.75 -21.37 -37.28
N CYS A 570 -7.02 -22.32 -37.87
CA CYS A 570 -5.76 -22.09 -38.57
C CYS A 570 -5.90 -22.42 -40.08
N PRO A 571 -6.53 -21.55 -40.89
CA PRO A 571 -6.89 -21.84 -42.28
C PRO A 571 -5.72 -22.16 -43.22
N LYS A 572 -4.52 -21.60 -43.01
CA LYS A 572 -3.30 -21.87 -43.80
C LYS A 572 -3.49 -21.77 -45.33
N GLY A 573 -4.32 -20.82 -45.79
CA GLY A 573 -4.67 -20.59 -47.19
C GLY A 573 -6.03 -21.15 -47.63
N ASN A 574 -6.68 -21.98 -46.81
CA ASN A 574 -8.01 -22.54 -47.06
C ASN A 574 -9.12 -21.73 -46.34
N SER A 575 -10.35 -22.22 -46.38
CA SER A 575 -11.46 -21.82 -45.52
C SER A 575 -11.75 -22.90 -44.48
N LEU A 576 -11.92 -22.51 -43.21
CA LEU A 576 -12.41 -23.38 -42.13
C LEU A 576 -13.74 -22.86 -41.60
N SER A 577 -14.69 -23.75 -41.31
CA SER A 577 -16.04 -23.39 -40.87
C SER A 577 -16.51 -24.26 -39.70
N GLU A 578 -17.10 -23.63 -38.69
CA GLU A 578 -17.69 -24.22 -37.50
C GLU A 578 -19.11 -23.67 -37.28
N GLU A 579 -19.91 -24.32 -36.43
CA GLU A 579 -21.28 -23.88 -36.12
C GLU A 579 -21.58 -24.01 -34.61
N VAL A 580 -22.44 -23.12 -34.11
CA VAL A 580 -22.94 -23.15 -32.73
C VAL A 580 -24.43 -22.82 -32.67
N ASN A 581 -25.14 -23.46 -31.75
CA ASN A 581 -26.56 -23.21 -31.49
C ASN A 581 -26.70 -22.63 -30.08
N LEU A 582 -27.02 -21.35 -29.96
CA LEU A 582 -27.17 -20.68 -28.67
C LEU A 582 -28.61 -20.85 -28.19
N THR A 583 -28.80 -21.58 -27.09
CA THR A 583 -30.11 -21.84 -26.48
C THR A 583 -30.17 -21.28 -25.06
N LEU A 584 -31.23 -20.54 -24.73
CA LEU A 584 -31.48 -20.08 -23.37
C LEU A 584 -32.43 -21.06 -22.65
N PRO A 585 -32.17 -21.43 -21.37
CA PRO A 585 -33.15 -22.13 -20.54
C PRO A 585 -34.46 -21.34 -20.38
N LYS A 586 -35.55 -22.03 -20.03
CA LYS A 586 -36.88 -21.40 -19.87
C LYS A 586 -36.98 -20.48 -18.66
N ASP A 587 -36.18 -20.76 -17.63
CA ASP A 587 -36.21 -20.10 -16.33
C ASP A 587 -35.17 -18.96 -16.25
N VAL A 588 -34.71 -18.46 -17.40
CA VAL A 588 -33.82 -17.31 -17.52
C VAL A 588 -34.55 -16.02 -17.20
N ILE A 589 -33.91 -15.18 -16.39
CA ILE A 589 -34.41 -13.88 -15.96
C ILE A 589 -34.37 -12.88 -17.13
N GLU A 590 -35.49 -12.23 -17.39
CA GLU A 590 -35.64 -11.30 -18.52
C GLU A 590 -34.65 -10.13 -18.43
N GLY A 591 -33.94 -9.88 -19.54
CA GLY A 591 -32.87 -8.88 -19.62
C GLY A 591 -31.52 -9.28 -19.01
N SER A 592 -31.40 -10.44 -18.37
CA SER A 592 -30.11 -10.93 -17.85
C SER A 592 -29.22 -11.60 -18.91
N ALA A 593 -29.83 -12.11 -19.99
CA ALA A 593 -29.13 -12.83 -21.05
C ALA A 593 -28.24 -11.88 -21.88
N ARG A 594 -26.93 -12.17 -21.89
CA ARG A 594 -25.91 -11.46 -22.65
C ARG A 594 -25.04 -12.46 -23.40
N SER A 595 -24.95 -12.33 -24.72
CA SER A 595 -24.09 -13.18 -25.54
C SER A 595 -23.12 -12.34 -26.36
N THR A 596 -21.83 -12.70 -26.32
CA THR A 596 -20.77 -12.04 -27.09
C THR A 596 -20.02 -13.06 -27.93
N VAL A 597 -19.49 -12.61 -29.06
CA VAL A 597 -18.46 -13.33 -29.81
C VAL A 597 -17.18 -12.50 -29.79
N SER A 598 -16.06 -13.15 -29.50
CA SER A 598 -14.75 -12.51 -29.50
C SER A 598 -13.71 -13.28 -30.32
N VAL A 599 -12.88 -12.53 -31.03
CA VAL A 599 -11.85 -13.00 -31.97
C VAL A 599 -10.51 -12.37 -31.61
N ILE A 600 -9.45 -13.16 -31.68
CA ILE A 600 -8.06 -12.72 -31.47
C ILE A 600 -7.08 -13.59 -32.26
N GLY A 601 -5.96 -13.03 -32.72
CA GLY A 601 -4.96 -13.73 -33.54
C GLY A 601 -3.92 -14.56 -32.80
N ASP A 602 -4.10 -14.71 -31.49
CA ASP A 602 -3.15 -15.35 -30.59
C ASP A 602 -3.87 -16.29 -29.61
N ILE A 603 -3.32 -17.47 -29.41
CA ILE A 603 -3.89 -18.51 -28.54
C ILE A 603 -3.85 -18.13 -27.04
N LEU A 604 -2.88 -17.32 -26.63
CA LEU A 604 -2.84 -16.69 -25.31
C LEU A 604 -3.41 -15.27 -25.31
N GLY A 605 -3.87 -14.77 -26.48
CA GLY A 605 -4.51 -13.47 -26.62
C GLY A 605 -5.65 -13.22 -25.62
N ARG A 606 -6.39 -14.26 -25.20
CA ARG A 606 -7.47 -14.16 -24.19
C ARG A 606 -6.95 -13.95 -22.77
N ALA A 607 -5.87 -14.66 -22.41
CA ALA A 607 -5.15 -14.44 -21.16
C ALA A 607 -4.49 -13.05 -21.11
N LEU A 608 -4.11 -12.53 -22.28
CA LEU A 608 -3.51 -11.22 -22.47
C LEU A 608 -4.52 -10.07 -22.51
N SER A 609 -5.70 -10.25 -23.09
CA SER A 609 -6.75 -9.23 -23.11
C SER A 609 -7.39 -9.07 -21.75
N ASN A 610 -7.61 -10.20 -21.07
CA ASN A 610 -8.00 -10.26 -19.67
C ASN A 610 -6.81 -9.99 -18.72
N LEU A 611 -6.04 -8.91 -18.98
CA LEU A 611 -4.87 -8.45 -18.21
C LEU A 611 -5.25 -7.89 -16.81
N HIS A 612 -6.42 -8.26 -16.32
CA HIS A 612 -6.97 -7.93 -15.01
C HIS A 612 -7.71 -9.12 -14.36
N GLY A 613 -8.08 -10.15 -15.12
CA GLY A 613 -8.72 -11.38 -14.64
C GLY A 613 -7.88 -12.66 -14.80
N LEU A 614 -6.87 -12.68 -15.69
CA LEU A 614 -5.86 -13.74 -15.73
C LEU A 614 -4.46 -13.22 -15.39
N LEU A 615 -4.09 -12.03 -15.87
CA LEU A 615 -2.94 -11.30 -15.32
C LEU A 615 -3.35 -10.54 -14.05
N GLN A 616 -3.76 -11.26 -13.02
CA GLN A 616 -4.25 -10.67 -11.76
C GLN A 616 -3.10 -10.25 -10.84
N MET A 617 -3.39 -9.30 -9.95
CA MET A 617 -2.60 -9.11 -8.73
C MET A 617 -2.85 -10.34 -7.82
N PRO A 618 -1.82 -11.14 -7.49
CA PRO A 618 -2.00 -12.34 -6.68
C PRO A 618 -2.60 -12.03 -5.31
N TYR A 619 -3.51 -12.87 -4.80
CA TYR A 619 -4.23 -12.63 -3.54
C TYR A 619 -4.59 -13.92 -2.78
N GLY A 620 -4.98 -13.77 -1.52
CA GLY A 620 -5.39 -14.86 -0.65
C GLY A 620 -4.23 -15.64 -0.04
N CYS A 621 -4.54 -16.80 0.53
CA CYS A 621 -3.61 -17.66 1.26
C CYS A 621 -2.41 -18.09 0.39
N GLY A 622 -1.32 -18.58 1.00
CA GLY A 622 -0.07 -18.92 0.29
C GLY A 622 -0.20 -19.99 -0.80
N GLU A 623 -1.32 -20.70 -0.81
CA GLU A 623 -1.82 -21.47 -1.96
C GLU A 623 -2.36 -20.53 -3.07
N GLN A 624 -3.48 -19.84 -2.81
CA GLN A 624 -4.16 -18.92 -3.76
C GLN A 624 -3.25 -17.85 -4.36
N ASN A 625 -2.30 -17.32 -3.58
CA ASN A 625 -1.31 -16.38 -4.08
C ASN A 625 -0.41 -16.99 -5.17
N MET A 626 0.04 -18.24 -5.00
CA MET A 626 0.83 -18.94 -6.01
C MET A 626 0.00 -19.35 -7.23
N ALA A 627 -1.29 -19.61 -7.04
CA ALA A 627 -2.24 -19.89 -8.13
C ALA A 627 -2.27 -18.78 -9.18
N ILE A 628 -2.12 -17.53 -8.73
CA ILE A 628 -2.21 -16.33 -9.57
C ILE A 628 -0.82 -15.80 -9.97
N LEU A 629 0.20 -15.97 -9.12
CA LEU A 629 1.56 -15.57 -9.47
C LEU A 629 2.17 -16.42 -10.60
N SER A 630 1.93 -17.74 -10.63
CA SER A 630 2.57 -18.62 -11.61
C SER A 630 2.15 -18.31 -13.08
N PRO A 631 0.86 -18.11 -13.41
CA PRO A 631 0.43 -17.67 -14.75
C PRO A 631 1.13 -16.41 -15.26
N ASN A 632 1.32 -15.40 -14.40
CA ASN A 632 1.98 -14.14 -14.75
C ASN A 632 3.41 -14.34 -15.28
N ILE A 633 4.12 -15.39 -14.83
CA ILE A 633 5.48 -15.72 -15.28
C ILE A 633 5.44 -16.31 -16.69
N TYR A 634 4.55 -17.27 -16.95
CA TYR A 634 4.45 -17.91 -18.26
C TYR A 634 3.92 -16.96 -19.34
N ILE A 635 3.03 -16.03 -18.97
CA ILE A 635 2.56 -14.96 -19.86
C ILE A 635 3.71 -14.00 -20.24
N LEU A 636 4.57 -13.61 -19.29
CA LEU A 636 5.78 -12.83 -19.60
C LEU A 636 6.77 -13.59 -20.48
N GLN A 637 7.00 -14.87 -20.18
CA GLN A 637 7.86 -15.75 -20.97
C GLN A 637 7.33 -15.93 -22.40
N TYR A 638 6.02 -16.00 -22.58
CA TYR A 638 5.39 -16.07 -23.89
C TYR A 638 5.62 -14.80 -24.71
N LEU A 639 5.28 -13.63 -24.15
CA LEU A 639 5.39 -12.35 -24.83
C LEU A 639 6.84 -12.01 -25.20
N GLU A 640 7.79 -12.34 -24.33
CA GLU A 640 9.22 -12.09 -24.58
C GLU A 640 9.76 -13.01 -25.67
N ASN A 641 9.43 -14.30 -25.64
CA ASN A 641 9.87 -15.28 -26.64
C ASN A 641 9.15 -15.16 -28.00
N THR A 642 8.08 -14.36 -28.10
CA THR A 642 7.40 -14.03 -29.37
C THR A 642 7.63 -12.59 -29.83
N GLU A 643 8.48 -11.84 -29.13
CA GLU A 643 8.80 -10.43 -29.39
C GLU A 643 7.59 -9.45 -29.27
N GLN A 644 6.46 -9.93 -28.72
CA GLN A 644 5.22 -9.15 -28.54
C GLN A 644 5.17 -8.35 -27.20
N LEU A 645 6.25 -8.35 -26.40
CA LEU A 645 6.27 -7.75 -25.07
C LEU A 645 6.46 -6.22 -25.08
N THR A 646 5.36 -5.47 -24.89
CA THR A 646 5.41 -4.01 -24.72
C THR A 646 5.94 -3.59 -23.33
N SER A 647 6.49 -2.37 -23.25
CA SER A 647 6.98 -1.79 -21.99
C SER A 647 5.89 -1.73 -20.90
N ALA A 648 4.70 -1.24 -21.26
CA ALA A 648 3.57 -1.11 -20.33
C ALA A 648 3.12 -2.47 -19.75
N ILE A 649 3.11 -3.54 -20.57
CA ILE A 649 2.81 -4.89 -20.07
C ILE A 649 3.94 -5.41 -19.19
N ARG A 650 5.22 -5.21 -19.57
CA ARG A 650 6.38 -5.60 -18.76
C ARG A 650 6.39 -4.91 -17.38
N GLU A 651 6.10 -3.61 -17.32
CA GLU A 651 6.03 -2.88 -16.06
C GLU A 651 4.89 -3.37 -15.17
N ARG A 652 3.67 -3.51 -15.71
CA ARG A 652 2.51 -4.00 -14.95
C ARG A 652 2.68 -5.43 -14.44
N ALA A 653 3.15 -6.34 -15.31
CA ALA A 653 3.37 -7.73 -14.95
C ALA A 653 4.54 -7.90 -13.95
N THR A 654 5.65 -7.16 -14.09
CA THR A 654 6.71 -7.19 -13.07
C THR A 654 6.26 -6.55 -11.75
N GLY A 655 5.33 -5.59 -11.77
CA GLY A 655 4.62 -5.10 -10.59
C GLY A 655 3.85 -6.22 -9.87
N PHE A 656 3.01 -6.97 -10.59
CA PHE A 656 2.26 -8.09 -10.02
C PHE A 656 3.15 -9.24 -9.54
N LEU A 657 4.25 -9.54 -10.24
CA LEU A 657 5.26 -10.51 -9.75
C LEU A 657 5.94 -10.03 -8.47
N LYS A 658 6.35 -8.76 -8.36
CA LYS A 658 6.92 -8.19 -7.12
C LYS A 658 5.91 -8.27 -5.97
N SER A 659 4.65 -7.88 -6.22
CA SER A 659 3.57 -7.91 -5.23
C SER A 659 3.32 -9.33 -4.73
N GLY A 660 3.08 -10.30 -5.63
CA GLY A 660 2.83 -11.70 -5.26
C GLY A 660 4.03 -12.41 -4.63
N TYR A 661 5.27 -12.06 -5.02
CA TYR A 661 6.49 -12.52 -4.34
C TYR A 661 6.49 -12.08 -2.87
N GLN A 662 6.25 -10.78 -2.61
CA GLN A 662 6.15 -10.24 -1.25
C GLN A 662 4.97 -10.85 -0.48
N ARG A 663 3.82 -11.06 -1.13
CA ARG A 663 2.66 -11.75 -0.53
C ARG A 663 3.07 -13.17 -0.12
N GLN A 664 3.83 -13.89 -0.95
CA GLN A 664 4.27 -15.25 -0.64
C GLN A 664 5.25 -15.31 0.54
N MET A 665 6.07 -14.28 0.75
CA MET A 665 6.96 -14.18 1.91
C MET A 665 6.20 -14.13 3.25
N ASN A 666 4.92 -13.75 3.24
CA ASN A 666 4.07 -13.85 4.42
C ASN A 666 3.97 -15.29 4.94
N TYR A 667 4.01 -16.27 4.03
CA TYR A 667 3.73 -17.70 4.21
C TYR A 667 4.99 -18.58 4.39
N ARG A 668 6.18 -17.95 4.42
CA ARG A 668 7.48 -18.62 4.62
C ARG A 668 7.79 -18.84 6.10
N HIS A 669 8.30 -20.02 6.43
CA HIS A 669 8.82 -20.42 7.74
C HIS A 669 10.31 -20.07 7.90
N ILE A 670 10.80 -20.02 9.14
CA ILE A 670 12.22 -19.76 9.46
C ILE A 670 13.14 -20.82 8.81
N SER A 671 12.63 -22.04 8.65
CA SER A 671 13.28 -23.18 7.99
C SER A 671 13.47 -23.05 6.47
N GLY A 672 12.86 -22.05 5.83
CA GLY A 672 12.80 -21.91 4.37
C GLY A 672 11.59 -22.55 3.71
N ALA A 673 10.83 -23.38 4.42
CA ALA A 673 9.60 -24.01 3.93
C ALA A 673 8.42 -23.04 3.82
N TYR A 674 7.35 -23.46 3.12
CA TYR A 674 6.09 -22.72 3.01
C TYR A 674 4.90 -23.55 3.54
N SER A 675 3.90 -22.90 4.13
CA SER A 675 2.60 -23.48 4.47
C SER A 675 1.45 -22.57 4.05
N THR A 676 0.23 -23.11 3.91
CA THR A 676 -0.96 -22.40 3.39
C THR A 676 -1.24 -21.06 4.09
N PHE A 677 -0.99 -20.97 5.40
CA PHE A 677 -1.29 -19.80 6.22
C PHE A 677 -0.05 -19.15 6.88
N GLY A 678 1.17 -19.61 6.56
CA GLY A 678 2.41 -19.13 7.21
C GLY A 678 2.57 -19.53 8.68
N HIS A 679 1.67 -20.38 9.15
CA HIS A 679 1.68 -21.10 10.42
C HIS A 679 1.09 -22.50 10.18
N GLY A 680 1.16 -23.39 11.17
CA GLY A 680 0.85 -24.82 10.97
C GLY A 680 1.91 -25.56 10.14
N ASP A 681 1.57 -26.75 9.67
CA ASP A 681 2.51 -27.72 9.08
C ASP A 681 3.23 -27.21 7.81
N GLU A 682 4.55 -27.40 7.76
CA GLU A 682 5.38 -27.21 6.56
C GLU A 682 4.94 -28.17 5.44
N ASN A 683 4.86 -27.71 4.19
CA ASN A 683 4.31 -28.48 3.08
C ASN A 683 5.33 -28.72 1.94
N THR A 684 5.58 -29.99 1.59
CA THR A 684 6.56 -30.35 0.54
C THR A 684 6.15 -29.84 -0.84
N TRP A 685 4.89 -30.01 -1.22
CA TRP A 685 4.39 -29.63 -2.54
C TRP A 685 4.41 -28.12 -2.74
N LEU A 686 3.90 -27.36 -1.76
CA LEU A 686 3.86 -25.90 -1.86
C LEU A 686 5.28 -25.31 -1.91
N THR A 687 6.20 -25.84 -1.10
CA THR A 687 7.61 -25.41 -1.11
C THR A 687 8.26 -25.66 -2.47
N ALA A 688 7.98 -26.80 -3.12
CA ALA A 688 8.47 -27.10 -4.47
C ALA A 688 7.84 -26.21 -5.54
N PHE A 689 6.52 -25.95 -5.48
CA PHE A 689 5.83 -25.08 -6.45
C PHE A 689 6.27 -23.60 -6.34
N VAL A 690 6.52 -23.13 -5.10
CA VAL A 690 7.13 -21.82 -4.85
C VAL A 690 8.55 -21.77 -5.42
N LEU A 691 9.40 -22.76 -5.12
CA LEU A 691 10.78 -22.83 -5.62
C LEU A 691 10.83 -22.78 -7.16
N ARG A 692 10.02 -23.61 -7.83
CA ARG A 692 9.87 -23.68 -9.29
C ARG A 692 9.46 -22.33 -9.88
N SER A 693 8.43 -21.70 -9.31
CA SER A 693 7.91 -20.42 -9.80
C SER A 693 8.91 -19.28 -9.55
N PHE A 694 9.53 -19.22 -8.37
CA PHE A 694 10.51 -18.19 -8.02
C PHE A 694 11.76 -18.28 -8.91
N GLY A 695 12.29 -19.48 -9.16
CA GLY A 695 13.44 -19.67 -10.03
C GLY A 695 13.20 -19.19 -11.47
N LYS A 696 11.98 -19.33 -12.01
CA LYS A 696 11.61 -18.73 -13.31
C LYS A 696 11.39 -17.22 -13.21
N ALA A 697 10.78 -16.73 -12.13
CA ALA A 697 10.53 -15.31 -11.91
C ALA A 697 11.82 -14.48 -11.76
N GLN A 698 12.95 -15.08 -11.37
CA GLN A 698 14.27 -14.43 -11.32
C GLN A 698 14.70 -13.78 -12.65
N LYS A 699 14.17 -14.21 -13.80
CA LYS A 699 14.43 -13.57 -15.11
C LYS A 699 13.83 -12.16 -15.21
N TYR A 700 12.76 -11.87 -14.45
CA TYR A 700 11.97 -10.64 -14.58
C TYR A 700 11.96 -9.77 -13.31
N ILE A 701 12.19 -10.36 -12.14
CA ILE A 701 12.20 -9.65 -10.85
C ILE A 701 13.36 -10.11 -9.97
N PHE A 702 13.87 -9.21 -9.12
CA PHE A 702 14.83 -9.58 -8.08
C PHE A 702 14.16 -10.46 -7.02
N ILE A 703 14.72 -11.66 -6.80
CA ILE A 703 14.39 -12.58 -5.72
C ILE A 703 15.70 -12.94 -5.03
N ASP A 704 15.70 -12.94 -3.70
CA ASP A 704 16.92 -13.21 -2.92
C ASP A 704 17.37 -14.68 -3.12
N PRO A 705 18.61 -14.94 -3.57
CA PRO A 705 19.15 -16.28 -3.70
C PRO A 705 19.08 -17.11 -2.41
N GLN A 706 19.15 -16.48 -1.24
CA GLN A 706 19.06 -17.16 0.06
C GLN A 706 17.67 -17.74 0.34
N ILE A 707 16.60 -17.13 -0.20
CA ILE A 707 15.23 -17.64 -0.06
C ILE A 707 15.06 -18.91 -0.90
N ILE A 708 15.58 -18.89 -2.13
CA ILE A 708 15.58 -20.05 -3.05
C ILE A 708 16.45 -21.18 -2.48
N GLN A 709 17.67 -20.87 -2.01
CA GLN A 709 18.60 -21.85 -1.47
C GLN A 709 18.06 -22.52 -0.19
N SER A 710 17.50 -21.77 0.76
CA SER A 710 16.93 -22.36 1.98
C SER A 710 15.70 -23.23 1.71
N ALA A 711 14.83 -22.87 0.76
CA ALA A 711 13.71 -23.73 0.34
C ALA A 711 14.21 -25.03 -0.34
N LYS A 712 15.28 -24.93 -1.15
CA LYS A 712 15.96 -26.07 -1.78
C LYS A 712 16.64 -26.99 -0.75
N GLU A 713 17.37 -26.45 0.21
CA GLU A 713 18.00 -27.21 1.31
C GLU A 713 16.96 -27.93 2.18
N TRP A 714 15.86 -27.26 2.51
CA TRP A 714 14.74 -27.88 3.24
C TRP A 714 14.14 -29.04 2.44
N LEU A 715 13.88 -28.89 1.14
CA LEU A 715 13.37 -29.99 0.30
C LEU A 715 14.33 -31.18 0.24
N ILE A 716 15.64 -30.94 0.11
CA ILE A 716 16.68 -31.99 0.11
C ILE A 716 16.67 -32.77 1.45
N SER A 717 16.33 -32.12 2.56
CA SER A 717 16.20 -32.77 3.88
C SER A 717 14.95 -33.65 4.04
N ARG A 718 13.95 -33.55 3.14
CA ARG A 718 12.70 -34.33 3.16
C ARG A 718 12.72 -35.48 2.14
N ARG A 719 13.84 -36.23 2.12
CA ARG A 719 14.11 -37.31 1.17
C ARG A 719 14.57 -38.57 1.91
N ASP A 720 14.08 -39.72 1.45
CA ASP A 720 14.36 -41.04 2.04
C ASP A 720 15.71 -41.63 1.57
N SER A 721 16.12 -42.77 2.14
CA SER A 721 17.36 -43.49 1.77
C SER A 721 17.48 -43.73 0.27
N ASP A 722 16.35 -44.07 -0.34
CA ASP A 722 16.23 -44.56 -1.71
C ASP A 722 16.16 -43.41 -2.74
N GLY A 723 16.22 -42.16 -2.26
CA GLY A 723 16.22 -40.95 -3.10
C GLY A 723 14.84 -40.37 -3.40
N CYS A 724 13.76 -41.05 -2.99
CA CYS A 724 12.38 -40.56 -3.11
C CYS A 724 12.09 -39.42 -2.12
N PHE A 725 11.29 -38.43 -2.53
CA PHE A 725 10.85 -37.34 -1.66
C PHE A 725 9.60 -37.72 -0.87
N ILE A 726 9.53 -37.26 0.39
CA ILE A 726 8.45 -37.59 1.32
C ILE A 726 7.37 -36.51 1.26
N GLN A 727 6.11 -36.94 1.08
CA GLN A 727 4.96 -36.05 1.20
C GLN A 727 4.72 -35.63 2.66
N GLN A 728 5.03 -34.37 2.99
CA GLN A 728 4.80 -33.75 4.29
C GLN A 728 3.83 -32.56 4.16
N GLY A 729 3.05 -32.35 5.22
CA GLY A 729 2.07 -31.28 5.33
C GLY A 729 0.73 -31.61 4.67
N ARG A 730 -0.28 -30.81 4.98
CA ARG A 730 -1.58 -30.82 4.30
C ARG A 730 -1.69 -29.56 3.45
N LEU A 731 -2.27 -29.68 2.26
CA LEU A 731 -2.84 -28.54 1.54
C LEU A 731 -4.32 -28.47 1.90
N PHE A 732 -4.89 -27.28 1.82
CA PHE A 732 -6.32 -27.11 1.95
C PHE A 732 -6.96 -27.23 0.56
N ASN A 733 -6.50 -26.44 -0.41
CA ASN A 733 -6.92 -26.56 -1.80
C ASN A 733 -6.14 -27.64 -2.56
N ASN A 734 -6.57 -28.90 -2.44
CA ASN A 734 -6.02 -30.01 -3.23
C ASN A 734 -6.14 -29.81 -4.76
N ARG A 735 -6.99 -28.90 -5.28
CA ARG A 735 -7.02 -28.55 -6.72
C ARG A 735 -5.76 -27.79 -7.18
N MET A 736 -4.93 -27.30 -6.25
CA MET A 736 -3.58 -26.83 -6.59
C MET A 736 -2.59 -27.97 -6.75
N LYS A 737 -2.77 -29.05 -5.99
CA LYS A 737 -1.89 -30.22 -6.03
C LYS A 737 -2.02 -31.02 -7.32
N GLY A 738 -3.20 -30.94 -7.95
CA GLY A 738 -3.52 -31.72 -9.15
C GLY A 738 -3.62 -33.21 -8.86
N GLY A 739 -3.24 -34.02 -9.82
CA GLY A 739 -3.15 -35.47 -9.66
C GLY A 739 -2.06 -35.96 -8.70
N VAL A 740 -1.12 -35.11 -8.24
CA VAL A 740 -0.07 -35.52 -7.29
C VAL A 740 -0.69 -35.93 -5.96
N ASN A 741 -0.64 -37.21 -5.60
CA ASN A 741 -1.30 -37.75 -4.40
C ASN A 741 -0.42 -38.68 -3.53
N ASP A 742 0.68 -39.19 -4.08
CA ASP A 742 1.58 -40.17 -3.46
C ASP A 742 3.07 -39.74 -3.51
N ASN A 743 3.98 -40.53 -2.92
CA ASN A 743 5.41 -40.22 -2.91
C ASN A 743 6.07 -40.32 -4.32
N VAL A 744 5.50 -41.07 -5.26
CA VAL A 744 6.06 -41.25 -6.61
C VAL A 744 5.77 -40.02 -7.46
N THR A 745 4.51 -39.60 -7.53
CA THR A 745 4.07 -38.35 -8.14
C THR A 745 4.70 -37.14 -7.47
N MET A 746 4.89 -37.15 -6.14
CA MET A 746 5.63 -36.10 -5.41
C MET A 746 7.10 -36.04 -5.87
N THR A 747 7.77 -37.19 -5.95
CA THR A 747 9.16 -37.28 -6.42
C THR A 747 9.29 -36.83 -7.87
N ALA A 748 8.34 -37.19 -8.74
CA ALA A 748 8.32 -36.77 -10.14
C ALA A 748 8.11 -35.26 -10.29
N TYR A 749 7.15 -34.68 -9.56
CA TYR A 749 6.87 -33.25 -9.56
C TYR A 749 8.06 -32.43 -9.03
N ILE A 750 8.71 -32.86 -7.94
CA ILE A 750 9.88 -32.19 -7.39
C ILE A 750 11.07 -32.32 -8.36
N THR A 751 11.33 -33.52 -8.90
CA THR A 751 12.44 -33.73 -9.84
C THR A 751 12.26 -32.91 -11.12
N ALA A 752 11.06 -32.86 -11.69
CA ALA A 752 10.71 -31.97 -12.80
C ALA A 752 10.89 -30.49 -12.43
N SER A 753 10.44 -30.07 -11.24
CA SER A 753 10.59 -28.70 -10.73
C SER A 753 12.05 -28.26 -10.59
N LEU A 754 12.98 -29.19 -10.31
CA LEU A 754 14.41 -28.92 -10.22
C LEU A 754 15.09 -28.88 -11.60
N LEU A 755 14.74 -29.80 -12.51
CA LEU A 755 15.20 -29.83 -13.90
C LEU A 755 14.73 -28.58 -14.67
N GLU A 756 13.52 -28.09 -14.38
CA GLU A 756 12.91 -26.89 -14.98
C GLU A 756 13.62 -25.57 -14.66
N LEU A 757 14.67 -25.60 -13.84
CA LEU A 757 15.53 -24.47 -13.47
C LEU A 757 16.95 -24.59 -14.06
N GLU A 758 17.19 -25.54 -14.97
CA GLU A 758 18.45 -25.63 -15.71
C GLU A 758 18.65 -24.46 -16.68
N THR A 759 19.86 -23.89 -16.68
CA THR A 759 20.33 -22.93 -17.69
C THR A 759 21.58 -23.46 -18.38
N PRO A 760 21.78 -23.21 -19.69
CA PRO A 760 22.98 -23.65 -20.40
C PRO A 760 24.23 -22.97 -19.84
N VAL A 761 25.19 -23.77 -19.37
CA VAL A 761 26.38 -23.32 -18.62
C VAL A 761 27.38 -22.60 -19.54
N THR A 762 27.21 -21.29 -19.72
CA THR A 762 28.05 -20.45 -20.60
C THR A 762 28.44 -19.08 -20.01
N VAL A 763 28.35 -18.89 -18.68
CA VAL A 763 28.92 -17.71 -17.99
C VAL A 763 29.69 -18.15 -16.76
N THR A 764 30.90 -17.61 -16.59
CA THR A 764 31.77 -17.88 -15.44
C THR A 764 31.39 -17.04 -14.19
N ALA A 765 31.81 -17.52 -13.02
CA ALA A 765 31.86 -16.80 -11.73
C ALA A 765 30.61 -16.69 -10.82
N VAL A 766 29.43 -17.25 -11.13
CA VAL A 766 28.31 -17.36 -10.15
C VAL A 766 27.70 -18.76 -10.12
N SER A 767 28.35 -19.70 -9.43
CA SER A 767 28.03 -21.14 -9.44
C SER A 767 27.32 -21.63 -8.17
N LEU A 768 26.18 -21.04 -7.77
CA LEU A 768 25.61 -21.22 -6.42
C LEU A 768 24.11 -21.53 -6.28
N CYS A 769 23.31 -21.73 -7.34
CA CYS A 769 21.87 -22.03 -7.18
C CYS A 769 21.32 -23.20 -8.00
N PHE A 770 21.75 -23.40 -9.25
CA PHE A 770 21.05 -24.27 -10.19
C PHE A 770 21.61 -25.69 -10.24
N PHE A 771 20.72 -26.64 -10.51
CA PHE A 771 21.06 -28.05 -10.67
C PHE A 771 21.37 -28.37 -12.14
N SER A 772 21.79 -29.61 -12.40
CA SER A 772 21.74 -30.23 -13.73
C SER A 772 21.29 -31.69 -13.59
N SER A 773 21.01 -32.37 -14.69
CA SER A 773 20.76 -33.82 -14.73
C SER A 773 21.87 -34.68 -14.12
N GLN A 774 23.08 -34.13 -13.96
CA GLN A 774 24.23 -34.78 -13.30
C GLN A 774 24.31 -34.55 -11.79
N ASP A 775 23.40 -33.78 -11.19
CA ASP A 775 23.44 -33.48 -9.76
C ASP A 775 23.06 -34.70 -8.88
N PRO A 776 23.74 -34.96 -7.75
CA PRO A 776 23.43 -36.09 -6.85
C PRO A 776 22.02 -36.08 -6.21
N VAL A 777 21.31 -34.96 -6.21
CA VAL A 777 19.90 -34.86 -5.80
C VAL A 777 19.01 -35.36 -6.93
N VAL A 778 19.15 -34.78 -8.13
CA VAL A 778 18.37 -35.10 -9.32
C VAL A 778 18.59 -36.55 -9.76
N THR A 779 19.84 -37.00 -9.83
CA THR A 779 20.23 -38.37 -10.20
C THR A 779 19.55 -39.42 -9.31
N LYS A 780 19.50 -39.18 -7.98
CA LYS A 780 18.82 -40.08 -7.03
C LYS A 780 17.30 -40.02 -7.17
N GLY A 781 16.72 -38.84 -7.42
CA GLY A 781 15.29 -38.71 -7.74
C GLY A 781 14.90 -39.53 -8.96
N LEU A 782 15.63 -39.37 -10.07
CA LEU A 782 15.44 -40.15 -11.29
C LEU A 782 15.62 -41.66 -11.06
N SER A 783 16.59 -42.06 -10.22
CA SER A 783 16.79 -43.47 -9.85
C SER A 783 15.60 -44.06 -9.05
N CYS A 784 15.00 -43.29 -8.14
CA CYS A 784 13.76 -43.67 -7.45
C CYS A 784 12.59 -43.80 -8.46
N LEU A 785 12.48 -42.90 -9.43
CA LEU A 785 11.39 -42.94 -10.41
C LEU A 785 11.51 -44.12 -11.38
N LYS A 786 12.74 -44.51 -11.78
CA LYS A 786 12.97 -45.61 -12.72
C LYS A 786 12.48 -46.97 -12.22
N SER A 787 12.51 -47.24 -10.92
CA SER A 787 12.04 -48.53 -10.38
C SER A 787 10.52 -48.73 -10.44
N VAL A 788 9.74 -47.68 -10.73
CA VAL A 788 8.26 -47.74 -10.73
C VAL A 788 7.67 -47.76 -12.16
N ILE A 789 8.51 -47.64 -13.20
CA ILE A 789 8.07 -47.41 -14.59
C ILE A 789 7.32 -48.61 -15.18
N GLU A 790 7.74 -49.83 -14.86
CA GLU A 790 7.12 -51.05 -15.40
C GLU A 790 5.68 -51.20 -14.88
N ASP A 791 5.49 -51.11 -13.56
CA ASP A 791 4.20 -51.29 -12.88
C ASP A 791 3.22 -50.12 -12.98
N VAL A 792 3.64 -48.93 -13.44
CA VAL A 792 2.74 -47.77 -13.58
C VAL A 792 1.58 -48.05 -14.55
N LYS A 793 0.36 -47.94 -14.01
CA LYS A 793 -0.95 -48.07 -14.67
C LYS A 793 -1.81 -46.80 -14.62
N ASN A 794 -1.37 -45.77 -13.89
CA ASN A 794 -2.11 -44.53 -13.69
C ASN A 794 -1.71 -43.52 -14.79
N THR A 795 -2.67 -43.03 -15.58
CA THR A 795 -2.43 -42.14 -16.73
C THR A 795 -1.76 -40.84 -16.31
N TYR A 796 -2.16 -40.26 -15.17
CA TYR A 796 -1.53 -39.06 -14.63
C TYR A 796 -0.06 -39.29 -14.26
N THR A 797 0.24 -40.37 -13.53
CA THR A 797 1.61 -40.74 -13.17
C THR A 797 2.44 -40.99 -14.43
N THR A 798 1.90 -41.67 -15.45
CA THR A 798 2.59 -41.86 -16.75
C THR A 798 2.90 -40.52 -17.40
N ALA A 799 1.95 -39.59 -17.51
CA ALA A 799 2.15 -38.29 -18.15
C ALA A 799 3.19 -37.43 -17.41
N LEU A 800 3.11 -37.35 -16.08
CA LEU A 800 4.07 -36.62 -15.26
C LEU A 800 5.48 -37.22 -15.36
N LEU A 801 5.63 -38.55 -15.30
CA LEU A 801 6.91 -39.24 -15.52
C LEU A 801 7.45 -38.97 -16.93
N THR A 802 6.60 -39.01 -17.96
CA THR A 802 7.00 -38.74 -19.35
C THR A 802 7.59 -37.34 -19.47
N TYR A 803 6.99 -36.35 -18.79
CA TYR A 803 7.54 -35.00 -18.73
C TYR A 803 8.87 -34.93 -17.95
N THR A 804 8.95 -35.56 -16.77
CA THR A 804 10.19 -35.60 -15.96
C THR A 804 11.37 -36.21 -16.73
N PHE A 805 11.17 -37.33 -17.43
CA PHE A 805 12.22 -37.97 -18.23
C PHE A 805 12.52 -37.23 -19.55
N SER A 806 11.54 -36.51 -20.12
CA SER A 806 11.78 -35.59 -21.25
C SER A 806 12.69 -34.43 -20.85
N LEU A 807 12.47 -33.82 -19.66
CA LEU A 807 13.36 -32.80 -19.10
C LEU A 807 14.76 -33.35 -18.80
N ALA A 808 14.85 -34.58 -18.27
CA ALA A 808 16.13 -35.25 -17.98
C ALA A 808 16.89 -35.71 -19.24
N ARG A 809 16.31 -35.56 -20.44
CA ARG A 809 16.84 -36.04 -21.74
C ARG A 809 17.07 -37.55 -21.83
N ASP A 810 16.27 -38.32 -21.10
CA ASP A 810 16.33 -39.78 -21.10
C ASP A 810 15.44 -40.34 -22.22
N ALA A 811 16.02 -40.48 -23.42
CA ALA A 811 15.28 -40.80 -24.65
C ALA A 811 14.59 -42.17 -24.60
N ASP A 812 15.28 -43.21 -24.10
CA ASP A 812 14.75 -44.57 -24.02
C ASP A 812 13.54 -44.64 -23.07
N THR A 813 13.68 -44.07 -21.87
CA THR A 813 12.63 -44.03 -20.86
C THR A 813 11.44 -43.19 -21.32
N ARG A 814 11.71 -42.04 -21.98
CA ARG A 814 10.69 -41.19 -22.61
C ARG A 814 9.90 -41.98 -23.66
N GLN A 815 10.56 -42.71 -24.55
CA GLN A 815 9.88 -43.45 -25.63
C GLN A 815 9.01 -44.59 -25.08
N GLN A 816 9.48 -45.32 -24.06
CA GLN A 816 8.71 -46.35 -23.37
C GLN A 816 7.41 -45.79 -22.75
N LEU A 817 7.50 -44.62 -22.10
CA LEU A 817 6.36 -43.96 -21.47
C LEU A 817 5.40 -43.32 -22.48
N PHE A 818 5.90 -42.72 -23.57
CA PHE A 818 5.05 -42.20 -24.65
C PHE A 818 4.18 -43.29 -25.27
N LYS A 819 4.75 -44.49 -25.52
CA LYS A 819 3.97 -45.63 -26.01
C LYS A 819 2.84 -46.03 -25.05
N LYS A 820 3.10 -46.08 -23.74
CA LYS A 820 2.05 -46.30 -22.72
C LYS A 820 0.93 -45.24 -22.75
N LEU A 821 1.21 -44.01 -23.21
CA LEU A 821 0.22 -42.94 -23.36
C LEU A 821 -0.56 -43.02 -24.68
N GLU A 822 0.08 -43.45 -25.77
CA GLU A 822 -0.58 -43.68 -27.07
C GLU A 822 -1.67 -44.75 -26.96
N ASP A 823 -1.38 -45.84 -26.24
CA ASP A 823 -2.32 -46.95 -25.98
C ASP A 823 -3.61 -46.52 -25.23
N VAL A 824 -3.63 -45.34 -24.61
CA VAL A 824 -4.76 -44.80 -23.81
C VAL A 824 -5.22 -43.39 -24.25
N ALA A 825 -4.85 -42.95 -25.46
CA ALA A 825 -5.19 -41.62 -25.96
C ALA A 825 -6.63 -41.53 -26.53
N ILE A 826 -7.37 -40.49 -26.14
CA ILE A 826 -8.77 -40.27 -26.54
C ILE A 826 -8.84 -39.32 -27.74
N SER A 827 -9.28 -39.83 -28.88
CA SER A 827 -9.20 -39.16 -30.19
C SER A 827 -10.58 -38.70 -30.72
N GLU A 828 -10.99 -37.49 -30.34
CA GLU A 828 -12.20 -36.80 -30.85
C GLU A 828 -11.96 -36.19 -32.25
N GLY A 829 -11.83 -37.03 -33.29
CA GLY A 829 -11.60 -36.58 -34.67
C GLY A 829 -10.29 -35.80 -34.81
N SER A 830 -10.35 -34.49 -35.03
CA SER A 830 -9.15 -33.62 -35.06
C SER A 830 -8.52 -33.42 -33.68
N ARG A 831 -9.28 -33.55 -32.59
CA ARG A 831 -8.84 -33.35 -31.19
C ARG A 831 -8.23 -34.61 -30.58
N LEU A 832 -7.34 -34.44 -29.60
CA LEU A 832 -6.67 -35.53 -28.87
C LEU A 832 -6.50 -35.15 -27.39
N HIS A 833 -6.81 -36.04 -26.46
CA HIS A 833 -6.65 -35.80 -25.02
C HIS A 833 -6.49 -37.09 -24.20
N TRP A 834 -6.29 -36.95 -22.89
CA TRP A 834 -6.15 -38.06 -21.94
C TRP A 834 -6.95 -37.78 -20.66
N SER A 835 -7.47 -38.83 -20.04
CA SER A 835 -8.16 -38.81 -18.73
C SER A 835 -7.63 -39.92 -17.82
N GLN A 836 -8.07 -39.97 -16.56
CA GLN A 836 -7.69 -41.03 -15.62
C GLN A 836 -8.65 -42.24 -15.70
N SER A 837 -9.83 -42.07 -16.28
CA SER A 837 -10.84 -43.10 -16.55
C SER A 837 -11.60 -42.80 -17.85
N ALA A 838 -12.09 -43.85 -18.52
CA ALA A 838 -12.84 -43.73 -19.78
C ALA A 838 -14.34 -43.39 -19.58
N SER A 839 -14.73 -42.97 -18.37
CA SER A 839 -16.09 -42.62 -17.96
C SER A 839 -16.28 -41.11 -17.90
N ALA A 840 -17.45 -40.62 -18.33
CA ALA A 840 -17.76 -39.19 -18.38
C ALA A 840 -17.95 -38.50 -17.00
N ASP A 841 -17.77 -39.24 -15.90
CA ASP A 841 -17.79 -38.72 -14.51
C ASP A 841 -16.40 -38.27 -14.01
N ASP A 842 -15.34 -38.43 -14.82
CA ASP A 842 -13.99 -37.94 -14.49
C ASP A 842 -13.91 -36.41 -14.60
N SER A 843 -13.18 -35.75 -13.71
CA SER A 843 -13.18 -34.29 -13.68
C SER A 843 -12.35 -33.71 -14.83
N ASP A 844 -12.95 -32.83 -15.66
CA ASP A 844 -12.28 -32.13 -16.79
C ASP A 844 -10.92 -31.53 -16.38
N SER A 845 -10.85 -30.98 -15.16
CA SER A 845 -9.64 -30.46 -14.52
C SER A 845 -8.44 -31.41 -14.64
N LEU A 846 -8.62 -32.69 -14.30
CA LEU A 846 -7.54 -33.67 -14.30
C LEU A 846 -7.16 -34.04 -15.74
N ALA A 847 -8.14 -34.17 -16.64
CA ALA A 847 -7.88 -34.42 -18.06
C ALA A 847 -7.10 -33.27 -18.73
N VAL A 848 -7.36 -32.02 -18.34
CA VAL A 848 -6.57 -30.85 -18.75
C VAL A 848 -5.15 -30.90 -18.20
N GLU A 849 -4.93 -31.24 -16.93
CA GLU A 849 -3.58 -31.35 -16.35
C GLU A 849 -2.77 -32.48 -17.03
N ILE A 850 -3.35 -33.68 -17.19
CA ILE A 850 -2.71 -34.82 -17.88
C ILE A 850 -2.31 -34.42 -19.31
N SER A 851 -3.28 -33.93 -20.10
CA SER A 851 -3.06 -33.57 -21.50
C SER A 851 -2.02 -32.46 -21.67
N SER A 852 -1.93 -31.55 -20.70
CA SER A 852 -0.92 -30.49 -20.68
C SER A 852 0.49 -31.01 -20.39
N TYR A 853 0.67 -31.99 -19.50
CA TYR A 853 1.97 -32.65 -19.32
C TYR A 853 2.41 -33.44 -20.56
N VAL A 854 1.50 -34.13 -21.26
CA VAL A 854 1.84 -34.82 -22.52
C VAL A 854 2.26 -33.83 -23.60
N LEU A 855 1.57 -32.69 -23.72
CA LEU A 855 1.94 -31.60 -24.62
C LEU A 855 3.33 -31.00 -24.27
N LEU A 856 3.60 -30.75 -22.98
CA LEU A 856 4.90 -30.28 -22.51
C LEU A 856 6.02 -31.29 -22.83
N ALA A 857 5.80 -32.58 -22.57
CA ALA A 857 6.74 -33.64 -22.87
C ALA A 857 7.07 -33.69 -24.38
N ALA A 858 6.05 -33.64 -25.23
CA ALA A 858 6.22 -33.65 -26.69
C ALA A 858 7.10 -32.46 -27.16
N LEU A 859 6.79 -31.26 -26.69
CA LEU A 859 7.48 -30.01 -27.06
C LEU A 859 8.90 -29.88 -26.46
N THR A 860 9.26 -30.74 -25.50
CA THR A 860 10.59 -30.80 -24.87
C THR A 860 11.52 -31.77 -25.62
N ALA A 861 11.42 -31.86 -26.95
CA ALA A 861 12.39 -32.58 -27.79
C ALA A 861 13.51 -31.63 -28.25
N ASP A 862 14.75 -32.13 -28.39
CA ASP A 862 15.89 -31.33 -28.88
C ASP A 862 15.67 -30.84 -30.33
N SER A 863 14.88 -31.55 -31.13
CA SER A 863 14.36 -31.13 -32.44
C SER A 863 12.88 -31.49 -32.59
N LEU A 864 12.12 -30.66 -33.31
CA LEU A 864 10.69 -30.85 -33.56
C LEU A 864 10.43 -30.86 -35.07
N THR A 865 9.72 -31.88 -35.54
CA THR A 865 9.28 -32.00 -36.94
C THR A 865 7.88 -31.41 -37.14
N SER A 866 7.48 -31.23 -38.40
CA SER A 866 6.10 -30.86 -38.74
C SER A 866 5.06 -31.91 -38.30
N ALA A 867 5.47 -33.17 -38.09
CA ALA A 867 4.59 -34.22 -37.55
C ALA A 867 4.38 -34.03 -36.04
N ASP A 868 5.43 -33.71 -35.28
CA ASP A 868 5.34 -33.45 -33.84
C ASP A 868 4.51 -32.21 -33.53
N LEU A 869 4.68 -31.15 -34.32
CA LEU A 869 3.82 -29.96 -34.25
C LEU A 869 2.37 -30.26 -34.68
N GLY A 870 2.18 -31.18 -35.63
CA GLY A 870 0.85 -31.69 -36.01
C GLY A 870 0.16 -32.45 -34.88
N PHE A 871 0.89 -33.34 -34.19
CA PHE A 871 0.43 -34.05 -33.00
C PHE A 871 0.08 -33.09 -31.87
N ALA A 872 0.99 -32.17 -31.52
CA ALA A 872 0.78 -31.13 -30.52
C ALA A 872 -0.46 -30.28 -30.82
N ASN A 873 -0.69 -29.91 -32.09
CA ASN A 873 -1.87 -29.14 -32.50
C ASN A 873 -3.19 -29.85 -32.18
N ARG A 874 -3.25 -31.19 -32.22
CA ARG A 874 -4.47 -31.95 -31.86
C ARG A 874 -4.80 -31.84 -30.37
N ILE A 875 -3.77 -31.82 -29.52
CA ILE A 875 -3.91 -31.64 -28.07
C ILE A 875 -4.34 -30.19 -27.77
N VAL A 876 -3.66 -29.23 -28.39
CA VAL A 876 -3.96 -27.80 -28.27
C VAL A 876 -5.38 -27.47 -28.71
N SER A 877 -5.88 -28.08 -29.80
CA SER A 877 -7.26 -27.93 -30.29
C SER A 877 -8.32 -28.49 -29.34
N TRP A 878 -7.94 -29.34 -28.38
CA TRP A 878 -8.79 -29.77 -27.27
C TRP A 878 -8.62 -28.83 -26.05
N LEU A 879 -7.39 -28.44 -25.69
CA LEU A 879 -7.16 -27.50 -24.59
C LEU A 879 -7.87 -26.16 -24.79
N VAL A 880 -7.87 -25.59 -26.01
CA VAL A 880 -8.62 -24.34 -26.30
C VAL A 880 -10.13 -24.51 -26.12
N LYS A 881 -10.71 -25.70 -26.41
CA LYS A 881 -12.12 -26.02 -26.16
C LYS A 881 -12.46 -25.91 -24.66
N GLN A 882 -11.51 -26.26 -23.78
CA GLN A 882 -11.67 -26.25 -22.32
C GLN A 882 -11.33 -24.90 -21.66
N GLN A 883 -10.95 -23.87 -22.43
CA GLN A 883 -10.76 -22.53 -21.89
C GLN A 883 -12.10 -21.84 -21.59
N ASN A 884 -12.22 -21.29 -20.39
CA ASN A 884 -13.33 -20.46 -19.97
C ASN A 884 -13.30 -19.06 -20.64
N ALA A 885 -14.36 -18.27 -20.46
CA ALA A 885 -14.50 -16.92 -21.01
C ALA A 885 -13.36 -15.94 -20.61
N TYR A 886 -12.59 -16.27 -19.57
CA TYR A 886 -11.51 -15.45 -19.02
C TYR A 886 -10.11 -15.89 -19.49
N GLY A 887 -10.01 -16.96 -20.29
CA GLY A 887 -8.75 -17.53 -20.80
C GLY A 887 -8.09 -18.56 -19.88
N GLY A 888 -8.67 -18.83 -18.70
CA GLY A 888 -8.24 -19.87 -17.76
C GLY A 888 -9.00 -21.19 -17.92
N PHE A 889 -8.80 -22.11 -16.98
CA PHE A 889 -9.42 -23.44 -16.98
C PHE A 889 -10.30 -23.63 -15.72
N SER A 890 -10.55 -24.87 -15.29
CA SER A 890 -11.54 -25.21 -14.26
C SER A 890 -11.01 -25.13 -12.83
N SER A 891 -9.69 -25.11 -12.66
CA SER A 891 -9.00 -25.11 -11.37
C SER A 891 -7.76 -24.20 -11.40
N THR A 892 -6.92 -24.32 -10.38
CA THR A 892 -5.60 -23.70 -10.38
C THR A 892 -4.59 -24.49 -11.21
N GLN A 893 -4.40 -25.77 -10.92
CA GLN A 893 -3.25 -26.52 -11.42
C GLN A 893 -3.37 -26.82 -12.90
N ASP A 894 -4.57 -27.19 -13.36
CA ASP A 894 -4.89 -27.31 -14.79
C ASP A 894 -4.60 -25.99 -15.53
N THR A 895 -5.02 -24.84 -14.99
CA THR A 895 -4.71 -23.51 -15.56
C THR A 895 -3.21 -23.24 -15.61
N VAL A 896 -2.46 -23.52 -14.55
CA VAL A 896 -1.01 -23.27 -14.47
C VAL A 896 -0.25 -24.12 -15.49
N VAL A 897 -0.51 -25.43 -15.53
CA VAL A 897 0.21 -26.36 -16.44
C VAL A 897 -0.27 -26.18 -17.88
N ALA A 898 -1.55 -25.89 -18.14
CA ALA A 898 -2.05 -25.61 -19.48
C ALA A 898 -1.50 -24.28 -20.02
N LEU A 899 -1.43 -23.21 -19.24
CA LEU A 899 -0.81 -21.94 -19.70
C LEU A 899 0.70 -22.11 -19.95
N GLN A 900 1.40 -22.93 -19.16
CA GLN A 900 2.79 -23.33 -19.45
C GLN A 900 2.90 -24.12 -20.78
N ALA A 901 1.98 -25.07 -21.02
CA ALA A 901 1.99 -25.90 -22.23
C ALA A 901 1.62 -25.11 -23.49
N LEU A 902 0.61 -24.24 -23.40
CA LEU A 902 0.16 -23.36 -24.48
C LEU A 902 1.16 -22.25 -24.79
N SER A 903 1.82 -21.66 -23.78
CA SER A 903 2.89 -20.68 -24.00
C SER A 903 4.09 -21.32 -24.70
N LEU A 904 4.53 -22.51 -24.24
CA LEU A 904 5.59 -23.25 -24.93
C LEU A 904 5.18 -23.59 -26.37
N TYR A 905 3.99 -24.15 -26.59
CA TYR A 905 3.48 -24.47 -27.93
C TYR A 905 3.48 -23.25 -28.85
N ALA A 906 2.92 -22.14 -28.37
CA ALA A 906 2.80 -20.91 -29.14
C ALA A 906 4.18 -20.36 -29.53
N THR A 907 5.21 -20.42 -28.66
CA THR A 907 6.59 -20.06 -29.06
C THR A 907 7.22 -20.98 -30.10
N LYS A 908 6.67 -22.20 -30.34
CA LYS A 908 7.14 -23.13 -31.37
C LYS A 908 6.38 -23.01 -32.70
N VAL A 909 5.20 -22.38 -32.72
CA VAL A 909 4.35 -22.23 -33.92
C VAL A 909 4.06 -20.78 -34.33
N PHE A 910 4.61 -19.80 -33.61
CA PHE A 910 4.44 -18.38 -33.91
C PHE A 910 5.07 -17.99 -35.25
N SER A 911 4.27 -17.36 -36.12
CA SER A 911 4.76 -16.55 -37.25
C SER A 911 4.46 -15.08 -37.01
N SER A 912 5.38 -14.19 -37.42
CA SER A 912 5.11 -12.77 -37.62
C SER A 912 4.07 -12.56 -38.73
N ASP A 913 4.22 -13.35 -39.80
CA ASP A 913 3.56 -13.11 -41.07
C ASP A 913 2.19 -13.83 -41.13
N GLY A 914 1.20 -13.13 -41.69
CA GLY A 914 -0.11 -13.68 -42.03
C GLY A 914 -1.24 -12.68 -41.88
N SER A 915 -2.37 -12.98 -42.52
CA SER A 915 -3.64 -12.28 -42.30
C SER A 915 -4.80 -13.24 -42.51
N SER A 916 -5.87 -13.09 -41.74
CA SER A 916 -7.12 -13.86 -41.84
C SER A 916 -8.33 -13.04 -41.45
N THR A 917 -9.43 -13.19 -42.19
CA THR A 917 -10.74 -12.63 -41.84
C THR A 917 -11.61 -13.73 -41.24
N VAL A 918 -12.23 -13.45 -40.09
CA VAL A 918 -13.25 -14.29 -39.45
C VAL A 918 -14.62 -13.63 -39.66
N THR A 919 -15.59 -14.42 -40.13
CA THR A 919 -16.99 -14.00 -40.30
C THR A 919 -17.88 -14.85 -39.40
N VAL A 920 -18.72 -14.20 -38.60
CA VAL A 920 -19.67 -14.82 -37.68
C VAL A 920 -21.07 -14.37 -38.09
N GLN A 921 -21.91 -15.29 -38.56
CA GLN A 921 -23.19 -14.96 -39.19
C GLN A 921 -24.34 -15.86 -38.71
N SER A 922 -25.53 -15.28 -38.63
CA SER A 922 -26.82 -15.95 -38.44
C SER A 922 -27.79 -15.49 -39.55
N ALA A 923 -29.06 -15.90 -39.48
CA ALA A 923 -30.08 -15.46 -40.43
C ALA A 923 -30.44 -13.97 -40.34
N ALA A 924 -30.01 -13.25 -39.30
CA ALA A 924 -30.40 -11.86 -39.03
C ALA A 924 -29.27 -10.97 -38.44
N ASP A 925 -28.05 -11.48 -38.33
CA ASP A 925 -26.90 -10.75 -37.76
C ASP A 925 -25.59 -11.26 -38.38
N THR A 926 -24.64 -10.37 -38.69
CA THR A 926 -23.37 -10.72 -39.38
C THR A 926 -22.24 -9.81 -38.94
N HIS A 927 -21.16 -10.42 -38.44
CA HIS A 927 -19.98 -9.74 -37.91
C HIS A 927 -18.71 -10.20 -38.63
N HIS A 928 -17.94 -9.26 -39.19
CA HIS A 928 -16.58 -9.51 -39.68
C HIS A 928 -15.54 -9.04 -38.66
N PHE A 929 -14.41 -9.74 -38.62
CA PHE A 929 -13.23 -9.47 -37.78
C PHE A 929 -11.98 -9.75 -38.59
N ASP A 930 -11.05 -8.80 -38.67
CA ASP A 930 -9.79 -8.97 -39.41
C ASP A 930 -8.63 -9.17 -38.43
N VAL A 931 -7.82 -10.18 -38.68
CA VAL A 931 -6.69 -10.60 -37.85
C VAL A 931 -5.41 -10.52 -38.68
N ASN A 932 -4.52 -9.60 -38.32
CA ASN A 932 -3.25 -9.32 -38.98
C ASN A 932 -2.11 -9.15 -37.95
N GLN A 933 -0.92 -8.76 -38.40
CA GLN A 933 0.25 -8.58 -37.53
C GLN A 933 0.04 -7.48 -36.47
N ASP A 934 -0.51 -6.32 -36.85
CA ASP A 934 -0.67 -5.15 -35.97
C ASP A 934 -1.74 -5.35 -34.89
N ASN A 935 -2.78 -6.15 -35.19
CA ASN A 935 -3.91 -6.39 -34.29
C ASN A 935 -3.98 -7.83 -33.73
N LYS A 936 -2.91 -8.61 -33.86
CA LYS A 936 -2.84 -10.02 -33.43
C LYS A 936 -3.22 -10.24 -31.95
N LEU A 937 -2.79 -9.32 -31.08
CA LEU A 937 -3.13 -9.31 -29.64
C LEU A 937 -4.36 -8.44 -29.30
N LEU A 938 -5.02 -7.83 -30.28
CA LEU A 938 -6.21 -7.03 -30.04
C LEU A 938 -7.41 -7.96 -29.82
N TYR A 939 -8.06 -7.83 -28.67
CA TYR A 939 -9.31 -8.53 -28.37
C TYR A 939 -10.46 -7.79 -29.05
N GLN A 940 -11.00 -8.41 -30.09
CA GLN A 940 -12.12 -7.86 -30.85
C GLN A 940 -13.39 -8.59 -30.39
N GLU A 941 -14.29 -7.89 -29.71
CA GLU A 941 -15.55 -8.46 -29.20
C GLU A 941 -16.75 -7.69 -29.75
N LYS A 942 -17.83 -8.42 -30.06
CA LYS A 942 -19.13 -7.86 -30.44
C LYS A 942 -20.25 -8.61 -29.73
N GLN A 943 -21.30 -7.88 -29.36
CA GLN A 943 -22.51 -8.46 -28.78
C GLN A 943 -23.40 -9.03 -29.89
N LEU A 944 -23.89 -10.25 -29.70
CA LEU A 944 -24.80 -10.93 -30.61
C LEU A 944 -26.24 -10.49 -30.28
N GLN A 945 -26.97 -9.93 -31.25
CA GLN A 945 -28.30 -9.35 -30.96
C GLN A 945 -29.44 -10.38 -30.99
N ASN A 946 -29.29 -11.46 -31.74
CA ASN A 946 -30.33 -12.48 -31.92
C ASN A 946 -29.97 -13.76 -31.16
N VAL A 947 -30.54 -13.97 -29.98
CA VAL A 947 -30.38 -15.20 -29.17
C VAL A 947 -31.74 -15.54 -28.54
N PRO A 948 -32.23 -16.78 -28.58
CA PRO A 948 -31.59 -17.99 -29.12
C PRO A 948 -31.53 -18.03 -30.67
N ALA A 949 -30.38 -18.44 -31.21
CA ALA A 949 -30.17 -18.61 -32.64
C ALA A 949 -28.96 -19.51 -32.96
N LYS A 950 -28.90 -19.99 -34.20
CA LYS A 950 -27.74 -20.69 -34.75
C LYS A 950 -26.80 -19.70 -35.44
N TYR A 951 -25.51 -19.77 -35.12
CA TYR A 951 -24.45 -18.98 -35.75
C TYR A 951 -23.45 -19.91 -36.46
N SER A 952 -23.00 -19.49 -37.64
CA SER A 952 -21.89 -20.09 -38.38
C SER A 952 -20.67 -19.19 -38.27
N ILE A 953 -19.50 -19.79 -38.03
CA ILE A 953 -18.20 -19.13 -37.90
C ILE A 953 -17.32 -19.62 -39.05
N GLU A 954 -16.86 -18.72 -39.91
CA GLU A 954 -15.93 -19.04 -41.01
C GLU A 954 -14.64 -18.23 -40.88
N ALA A 955 -13.48 -18.87 -41.02
CA ALA A 955 -12.18 -18.22 -41.07
C ALA A 955 -11.48 -18.49 -42.42
N LYS A 956 -11.00 -17.43 -43.06
CA LYS A 956 -10.30 -17.45 -44.36
C LYS A 956 -9.00 -16.65 -44.27
N GLY A 957 -7.90 -17.23 -44.75
CA GLY A 957 -6.58 -16.56 -44.79
C GLY A 957 -5.43 -17.47 -44.38
N SER A 958 -4.31 -16.89 -43.98
CA SER A 958 -3.08 -17.61 -43.59
C SER A 958 -2.84 -17.64 -42.07
N ALA A 959 -3.24 -16.60 -41.33
CA ALA A 959 -3.06 -16.51 -39.89
C ALA A 959 -4.05 -17.42 -39.12
N CYS A 960 -3.67 -17.86 -37.92
CA CYS A 960 -4.60 -18.50 -36.98
C CYS A 960 -5.45 -17.45 -36.25
N ALA A 961 -6.69 -17.80 -35.90
CA ALA A 961 -7.55 -17.02 -35.02
C ALA A 961 -8.18 -17.92 -33.94
N SER A 962 -8.12 -17.47 -32.68
CA SER A 962 -8.93 -18.04 -31.60
C SER A 962 -10.28 -17.33 -31.59
N VAL A 963 -11.37 -18.09 -31.77
CA VAL A 963 -12.74 -17.60 -31.73
C VAL A 963 -13.45 -18.21 -30.53
N GLN A 964 -14.26 -17.41 -29.83
CA GLN A 964 -15.03 -17.87 -28.69
C GLN A 964 -16.41 -17.18 -28.70
N VAL A 965 -17.45 -17.95 -28.40
CA VAL A 965 -18.79 -17.42 -28.16
C VAL A 965 -19.14 -17.69 -26.71
N CYS A 966 -19.43 -16.62 -25.98
CA CYS A 966 -19.81 -16.65 -24.57
C CYS A 966 -21.29 -16.27 -24.46
N SER A 967 -22.03 -16.98 -23.61
CA SER A 967 -23.41 -16.66 -23.29
C SER A 967 -23.61 -16.73 -21.79
N ALA A 968 -23.90 -15.59 -21.15
CA ALA A 968 -24.16 -15.51 -19.72
C ALA A 968 -25.60 -15.09 -19.45
N PHE A 969 -26.22 -15.67 -18.42
CA PHE A 969 -27.62 -15.46 -18.08
C PHE A 969 -27.86 -15.76 -16.59
N SER A 970 -28.82 -15.09 -15.97
CA SER A 970 -29.25 -15.40 -14.60
C SER A 970 -30.48 -16.30 -14.58
N PHE A 971 -30.55 -17.19 -13.60
CA PHE A 971 -31.73 -18.02 -13.30
C PHE A 971 -31.98 -18.08 -11.79
N ILE A 972 -33.19 -18.46 -11.38
CA ILE A 972 -33.56 -18.62 -9.97
C ILE A 972 -33.40 -20.09 -9.56
N ASP A 973 -32.52 -20.36 -8.59
CA ASP A 973 -32.45 -21.67 -7.92
C ASP A 973 -33.50 -21.74 -6.80
N SER A 974 -34.18 -22.87 -6.64
CA SER A 974 -35.41 -23.02 -5.85
C SER A 974 -35.22 -23.11 -4.33
N HIS A 975 -34.07 -22.68 -3.80
CA HIS A 975 -33.64 -22.88 -2.42
C HIS A 975 -33.68 -21.58 -1.59
N SER A 976 -34.88 -21.14 -1.21
CA SER A 976 -35.07 -19.95 -0.37
C SER A 976 -34.77 -20.23 1.12
N ILE A 977 -33.85 -19.47 1.72
CA ILE A 977 -33.58 -19.47 3.16
C ILE A 977 -34.26 -18.26 3.81
N SER A 978 -35.05 -18.47 4.87
CA SER A 978 -35.66 -17.40 5.65
C SER A 978 -34.66 -16.80 6.66
N LEU A 979 -34.55 -15.47 6.71
CA LEU A 979 -33.59 -14.80 7.59
C LEU A 979 -34.08 -14.64 9.03
N PHE A 980 -33.13 -14.86 9.94
CA PHE A 980 -33.10 -14.32 11.30
C PHE A 980 -31.97 -13.30 11.40
N PRO A 981 -31.94 -12.41 12.42
CA PRO A 981 -30.84 -11.45 12.61
C PRO A 981 -29.47 -12.08 12.94
N PHE A 982 -29.40 -13.39 13.12
CA PHE A 982 -28.17 -14.18 13.15
C PHE A 982 -28.16 -15.16 11.96
N LEU A 983 -27.12 -15.08 11.14
CA LEU A 983 -26.87 -16.03 10.06
C LEU A 983 -25.99 -17.18 10.59
N ALA A 984 -26.52 -18.40 10.56
CA ALA A 984 -25.79 -19.62 10.90
C ALA A 984 -25.83 -20.60 9.71
N PHE A 985 -24.66 -20.93 9.17
CA PHE A 985 -24.52 -21.87 8.06
C PHE A 985 -24.06 -23.24 8.58
N CYS A 986 -24.88 -24.27 8.39
CA CYS A 986 -24.57 -25.65 8.75
C CYS A 986 -24.64 -26.55 7.52
N GLY A 987 -23.48 -26.96 6.99
CA GLY A 987 -23.39 -27.96 5.91
C GLY A 987 -22.98 -29.33 6.45
N TYR A 988 -23.67 -30.39 6.01
CA TYR A 988 -23.22 -31.77 6.22
C TYR A 988 -22.43 -32.23 4.99
N PHE A 989 -21.17 -32.63 5.21
CA PHE A 989 -20.25 -33.03 4.14
C PHE A 989 -19.76 -34.47 4.36
N ALA A 990 -19.39 -35.14 3.27
CA ALA A 990 -18.85 -36.50 3.35
C ALA A 990 -17.43 -36.48 3.93
N LYS A 991 -17.00 -37.60 4.54
CA LYS A 991 -15.62 -37.74 5.08
C LYS A 991 -14.49 -37.60 4.04
N THR A 992 -14.83 -37.56 2.76
CA THR A 992 -13.93 -37.41 1.61
C THR A 992 -13.97 -36.01 0.97
N THR A 993 -14.77 -35.09 1.50
CA THR A 993 -14.86 -33.72 0.95
C THR A 993 -13.61 -32.90 1.32
N ASN A 994 -12.98 -32.28 0.31
CA ASN A 994 -11.82 -31.39 0.46
C ASN A 994 -12.20 -30.01 1.03
N MET A 995 -11.27 -29.03 1.02
CA MET A 995 -11.59 -27.63 1.34
C MET A 995 -12.81 -27.14 0.56
N LEU A 996 -13.75 -26.57 1.32
CA LEU A 996 -14.93 -25.88 0.81
C LEU A 996 -14.70 -24.37 0.95
N ILE A 997 -14.90 -23.64 -0.13
CA ILE A 997 -15.05 -22.19 -0.08
C ILE A 997 -16.54 -21.91 0.05
N VAL A 998 -16.96 -21.37 1.19
CA VAL A 998 -18.34 -20.91 1.41
C VAL A 998 -18.37 -19.41 1.08
N ASP A 999 -18.75 -19.09 -0.16
CA ASP A 999 -19.05 -17.71 -0.53
C ASP A 999 -20.45 -17.34 -0.03
N ILE A 1000 -20.57 -16.19 0.62
CA ILE A 1000 -21.82 -15.71 1.24
C ILE A 1000 -22.08 -14.30 0.73
N LYS A 1001 -22.89 -14.20 -0.34
CA LYS A 1001 -23.38 -12.92 -0.85
C LYS A 1001 -24.29 -12.27 0.19
N ILE A 1002 -23.81 -11.20 0.82
CA ILE A 1002 -24.55 -10.42 1.82
C ILE A 1002 -25.65 -9.61 1.12
N LEU A 1003 -26.81 -9.45 1.76
CA LEU A 1003 -27.91 -8.61 1.27
C LEU A 1003 -27.52 -7.12 1.14
N SER A 1004 -28.11 -6.47 0.15
CA SER A 1004 -27.88 -5.06 -0.18
C SER A 1004 -28.09 -4.13 1.03
N GLY A 1005 -27.04 -3.40 1.40
CA GLY A 1005 -27.08 -2.46 2.54
C GLY A 1005 -26.74 -3.05 3.91
N PHE A 1006 -26.44 -4.35 4.02
CA PHE A 1006 -25.97 -4.99 5.25
C PHE A 1006 -24.45 -5.18 5.28
N THR A 1007 -23.87 -5.26 6.48
CA THR A 1007 -22.43 -5.49 6.72
C THR A 1007 -22.23 -6.54 7.80
N ALA A 1008 -21.33 -7.51 7.59
CA ALA A 1008 -21.01 -8.53 8.58
C ALA A 1008 -20.18 -7.97 9.76
N ASP A 1009 -20.44 -8.44 10.97
CA ASP A 1009 -19.61 -8.15 12.14
C ASP A 1009 -18.28 -8.90 12.06
N THR A 1010 -17.23 -8.18 11.65
CA THR A 1010 -15.87 -8.72 11.52
C THR A 1010 -15.23 -9.19 12.83
N SER A 1011 -15.82 -8.89 13.99
CA SER A 1011 -15.38 -9.42 15.29
C SER A 1011 -15.85 -10.86 15.50
N MET A 1012 -17.08 -11.20 15.11
CA MET A 1012 -17.64 -12.55 15.25
C MET A 1012 -16.99 -13.55 14.28
N VAL A 1013 -16.66 -13.12 13.06
CA VAL A 1013 -16.00 -13.95 12.04
C VAL A 1013 -14.63 -14.49 12.52
N ARG A 1014 -13.95 -13.79 13.44
CA ARG A 1014 -12.65 -14.21 14.00
C ARG A 1014 -12.73 -15.32 15.06
N LEU A 1015 -13.93 -15.68 15.51
CA LEU A 1015 -14.15 -16.65 16.60
C LEU A 1015 -14.65 -18.02 16.11
N GLY A 1016 -14.77 -18.21 14.79
CA GLY A 1016 -15.36 -19.41 14.17
C GLY A 1016 -14.40 -20.29 13.37
N VAL A 1017 -13.11 -20.33 13.73
CA VAL A 1017 -12.05 -21.15 13.09
C VAL A 1017 -11.33 -21.99 14.13
#